data_AF-A0A821LQM0-F1
#
_entry.id   AF-A0A821LQM0-F1
#
_cell.length_a   1.000
_cell.length_b   1.000
_cell.length_c   1.000
_cell.angle_alpha   90.00
_cell.angle_beta   90.00
_cell.angle_gamma   90.00
#
_symmetry.space_group_name_H-M   'P 1'
#
loop_
_entity.id
_entity.type
_entity.pdbx_description
1 polymer ?
#
loop_
_entity_poly.entity_id
_entity_poly.type
_entity_poly.pdbx_seq_one_letter_code
_entity_poly.pdbx_strand_id
1 'polypeptide(L)'
;MSNYSNFFRSLLHFGTNQPKWKLTVLVSSVGFSTAGFLWHRHQYHHYASSYSLHLKRYPAAAEYPQLTKHANLMARQLTPQMYAKLRDRITPSGYTIDDVIQVGVDNPGAPNRQYFGVSAGDEESYKMFSDLFDPLIRIRYNYGLDARQYHDTDTTKLRFPFESDNTFDINKYILSSRIRITRNLSGYTFPTFTTRAERRRVEGKLNKAFQQLIKEDNQFNGNYYRLSMMDEELQKNLANDGVLLYKPQTMSWLSSGVARDWPDGRAVYVNNDKNIFAWINQKDHLRFISWSTNNAKNNLRSVITKFFQGISLLENTMKNEGISFAHDDHFGYLTTCPANIGTGLKINIYLKLPLLTKDLRLPTIIKNLNLTMEEIMDPDIEGFKDCIDISNRDRIGKTEIEIIQHVLDGVAKLVEIERKLEAGGKLDEYLRQVNPSDVIYEIQTDETLQTEEKGILAKILNSLLNMQFDIRRFDIYRKIPKDLTQPTTTGAAISIICVSFISILIFIELYYFITPEVVSELFVDIPESGQADRIPVHIDISVLNIACQYVGIDIQDDLGRHEVGFIDNTLKTPENNGLGCRINASFKINRVPGNFHISTHSSNIQPEYGDMKHVIHELTFGDSIKGFRRIPNRKAFHPLRRFNNTNRPSHISHDYLMKIVPTIYEDLGYVRRYPYQFTFVYR
;
A
#
# COMPACT_ATOMS: atom_id res chain seq x y z
N MET A 1 -36.32 32.69 -2.65
CA MET A 1 -37.72 32.22 -2.79
C MET A 1 -38.67 33.41 -2.65
N SER A 2 -38.91 34.10 -3.76
CA SER A 2 -40.14 34.81 -4.14
C SER A 2 -39.86 35.36 -5.55
N ASN A 3 -40.88 35.47 -6.41
CA ASN A 3 -40.84 35.90 -7.82
C ASN A 3 -40.68 34.84 -8.92
N TYR A 4 -41.36 33.69 -8.81
CA TYR A 4 -41.70 32.86 -9.99
C TYR A 4 -43.08 32.18 -9.86
N SER A 5 -44.12 32.89 -9.42
CA SER A 5 -45.49 32.32 -9.34
C SER A 5 -46.58 33.06 -10.13
N ASN A 6 -46.24 34.06 -10.94
CA ASN A 6 -47.26 34.90 -11.61
C ASN A 6 -47.38 34.72 -13.12
N PHE A 7 -46.64 33.79 -13.74
CA PHE A 7 -46.73 33.55 -15.18
C PHE A 7 -47.68 32.40 -15.58
N PHE A 8 -48.02 31.50 -14.65
CA PHE A 8 -48.82 30.30 -14.96
C PHE A 8 -50.33 30.42 -14.71
N ARG A 9 -50.83 31.58 -14.24
CA ARG A 9 -52.27 31.78 -13.95
C ARG A 9 -53.08 32.42 -15.08
N SER A 10 -52.46 32.79 -16.20
CA SER A 10 -53.16 33.50 -17.31
C SER A 10 -53.68 32.59 -18.43
N LEU A 11 -53.40 31.27 -18.41
CA LEU A 11 -53.62 30.39 -19.56
C LEU A 11 -54.80 29.41 -19.45
N LEU A 12 -55.67 29.55 -18.45
CA LEU A 12 -56.73 28.57 -18.15
C LEU A 12 -58.18 29.06 -18.23
N HIS A 13 -58.47 30.19 -18.90
CA HIS A 13 -59.85 30.55 -19.19
C HIS A 13 -60.02 31.20 -20.57
N PHE A 14 -60.26 30.37 -21.58
CA PHE A 14 -61.11 30.56 -22.77
C PHE A 14 -60.99 29.23 -23.54
N GLY A 15 -62.02 28.39 -23.71
CA GLY A 15 -63.32 28.70 -24.31
C GLY A 15 -63.38 28.07 -25.71
N THR A 16 -63.71 26.76 -25.73
CA THR A 16 -64.45 25.99 -26.76
C THR A 16 -64.21 26.13 -28.28
N ASN A 17 -64.18 24.94 -28.93
CA ASN A 17 -64.60 24.60 -30.31
C ASN A 17 -63.67 24.85 -31.52
N GLN A 18 -62.77 23.89 -31.84
CA GLN A 18 -62.45 23.44 -33.22
C GLN A 18 -61.65 22.10 -33.22
N PRO A 19 -61.93 21.11 -34.11
CA PRO A 19 -61.31 19.78 -34.09
C PRO A 19 -60.06 19.67 -35.00
N LYS A 20 -59.14 20.63 -34.95
CA LYS A 20 -57.88 20.59 -35.74
C LYS A 20 -56.58 20.67 -34.94
N TRP A 21 -56.65 20.73 -33.61
CA TRP A 21 -55.47 20.88 -32.75
C TRP A 21 -55.11 19.65 -31.91
N LYS A 22 -55.83 18.53 -32.05
CA LYS A 22 -55.50 17.29 -31.30
C LYS A 22 -54.31 16.51 -31.87
N LEU A 23 -53.96 16.67 -33.14
CA LEU A 23 -52.81 15.98 -33.73
C LEU A 23 -51.47 16.71 -33.47
N THR A 24 -51.50 18.04 -33.36
CA THR A 24 -50.29 18.87 -33.19
C THR A 24 -49.73 18.82 -31.75
N VAL A 25 -50.58 18.53 -30.75
CA VAL A 25 -50.17 18.43 -29.33
C VAL A 25 -49.59 17.04 -28.98
N LEU A 26 -49.96 16.00 -29.75
CA LEU A 26 -49.39 14.66 -29.58
C LEU A 26 -47.99 14.52 -30.22
N VAL A 27 -47.70 15.26 -31.30
CA VAL A 27 -46.37 15.25 -31.93
C VAL A 27 -45.36 16.09 -31.14
N SER A 28 -45.79 17.17 -30.48
CA SER A 28 -44.91 18.02 -29.66
C SER A 28 -44.58 17.43 -28.29
N SER A 29 -45.45 16.60 -27.72
CA SER A 29 -45.20 15.91 -26.44
C SER A 29 -44.20 14.75 -26.58
N VAL A 30 -44.27 13.97 -27.67
CA VAL A 30 -43.28 12.91 -27.93
C VAL A 30 -41.91 13.51 -28.31
N GLY A 31 -41.88 14.61 -29.06
CA GLY A 31 -40.66 15.31 -29.45
C GLY A 31 -39.89 15.93 -28.27
N PHE A 32 -40.60 16.47 -27.26
CA PHE A 32 -39.97 17.02 -26.06
C PHE A 32 -39.46 15.94 -25.10
N SER A 33 -40.10 14.77 -25.05
CA SER A 33 -39.60 13.63 -24.26
C SER A 33 -38.36 13.00 -24.90
N THR A 34 -38.30 12.87 -26.23
CA THR A 34 -37.10 12.37 -26.93
C THR A 34 -35.97 13.39 -26.93
N ALA A 35 -36.27 14.68 -27.09
CA ALA A 35 -35.24 15.74 -26.99
C ALA A 35 -34.77 15.94 -25.55
N GLY A 36 -35.66 15.81 -24.56
CA GLY A 36 -35.30 15.81 -23.14
C GLY A 36 -34.46 14.59 -22.75
N PHE A 37 -34.78 13.40 -23.26
CA PHE A 37 -33.98 12.19 -23.04
C PHE A 37 -32.62 12.26 -23.77
N LEU A 38 -32.57 12.82 -24.97
CA LEU A 38 -31.32 13.06 -25.72
C LEU A 38 -30.48 14.18 -25.09
N TRP A 39 -31.09 15.23 -24.56
CA TRP A 39 -30.39 16.35 -23.91
C TRP A 39 -29.91 15.98 -22.49
N HIS A 40 -30.68 15.16 -21.76
CA HIS A 40 -30.24 14.57 -20.49
C HIS A 40 -29.11 13.55 -20.71
N ARG A 41 -29.12 12.78 -21.81
CA ARG A 41 -28.02 11.90 -22.23
C ARG A 41 -26.79 12.69 -22.71
N HIS A 42 -26.98 13.86 -23.32
CA HIS A 42 -25.90 14.76 -23.76
C HIS A 42 -25.24 15.54 -22.61
N GLN A 43 -25.99 15.88 -21.54
CA GLN A 43 -25.44 16.55 -20.37
C GLN A 43 -24.60 15.62 -19.46
N TYR A 44 -24.90 14.31 -19.41
CA TYR A 44 -24.03 13.34 -18.73
C TYR A 44 -22.67 13.15 -19.42
N HIS A 45 -22.60 13.35 -20.74
CA HIS A 45 -21.33 13.28 -21.46
C HIS A 45 -20.41 14.50 -21.24
N HIS A 46 -20.94 15.65 -20.81
CA HIS A 46 -20.13 16.87 -20.74
C HIS A 46 -19.21 16.98 -19.52
N TYR A 47 -19.55 16.37 -18.37
CA TYR A 47 -18.67 16.39 -17.19
C TYR A 47 -17.51 15.39 -17.27
N ALA A 48 -17.67 14.25 -17.96
CA ALA A 48 -16.58 13.34 -18.31
C ALA A 48 -15.71 13.85 -19.49
N SER A 49 -16.18 14.88 -20.21
CA SER A 49 -15.46 15.36 -21.40
C SER A 49 -14.24 16.21 -21.08
N SER A 50 -14.20 16.99 -19.99
CA SER A 50 -13.08 17.92 -19.76
C SER A 50 -11.76 17.23 -19.39
N TYR A 51 -11.80 16.16 -18.59
CA TYR A 51 -10.62 15.38 -18.22
C TYR A 51 -10.07 14.58 -19.41
N SER A 52 -10.96 13.89 -20.14
CA SER A 52 -10.57 13.16 -21.36
C SER A 52 -10.13 14.09 -22.50
N LEU A 53 -10.66 15.31 -22.59
CA LEU A 53 -10.21 16.33 -23.54
C LEU A 53 -8.78 16.84 -23.23
N HIS A 54 -8.37 16.88 -21.96
CA HIS A 54 -7.01 17.31 -21.58
C HIS A 54 -5.98 16.24 -21.94
N LEU A 55 -6.22 14.97 -21.60
CA LEU A 55 -5.35 13.83 -21.95
C LEU A 55 -5.26 13.62 -23.48
N LYS A 56 -6.33 13.93 -24.21
CA LYS A 56 -6.35 13.88 -25.69
C LYS A 56 -5.52 14.97 -26.36
N ARG A 57 -5.01 15.96 -25.63
CA ARG A 57 -4.09 16.98 -26.20
C ARG A 57 -2.76 16.37 -26.62
N TYR A 58 -2.35 15.28 -25.98
CA TYR A 58 -1.09 14.62 -26.23
C TYR A 58 -1.29 13.22 -26.82
N PRO A 59 -0.34 12.72 -27.63
CA PRO A 59 -0.39 11.36 -28.14
C PRO A 59 -0.28 10.34 -26.99
N ALA A 60 -0.87 9.15 -27.16
CA ALA A 60 -0.87 8.11 -26.13
C ALA A 60 0.55 7.73 -25.65
N ALA A 61 1.55 7.79 -26.53
CA ALA A 61 2.94 7.52 -26.19
C ALA A 61 3.53 8.55 -25.21
N ALA A 62 3.05 9.79 -25.19
CA ALA A 62 3.53 10.84 -24.28
C ALA A 62 2.93 10.71 -22.87
N GLU A 63 1.74 10.13 -22.75
CA GLU A 63 1.06 9.87 -21.48
C GLU A 63 1.37 8.46 -20.93
N TYR A 64 2.08 7.61 -21.69
CA TYR A 64 2.43 6.26 -21.25
C TYR A 64 3.34 6.31 -20.02
N PRO A 65 3.03 5.57 -18.94
CA PRO A 65 3.80 5.64 -17.70
C PRO A 65 5.21 5.05 -17.86
N GLN A 66 6.19 5.65 -17.17
CA GLN A 66 7.54 5.10 -17.09
C GLN A 66 7.58 3.97 -16.06
N LEU A 67 7.77 2.74 -16.56
CA LEU A 67 7.65 1.51 -15.75
C LEU A 67 8.95 0.71 -15.65
N THR A 68 10.09 1.30 -16.02
CA THR A 68 11.39 0.59 -16.13
C THR A 68 11.90 0.02 -14.81
N LYS A 69 11.52 0.63 -13.67
CA LYS A 69 11.91 0.20 -12.31
C LYS A 69 10.80 -0.55 -11.58
N HIS A 70 9.69 -0.87 -12.26
CA HIS A 70 8.50 -1.44 -11.63
C HIS A 70 8.52 -2.96 -11.71
N ALA A 71 8.22 -3.60 -10.57
CA ALA A 71 8.20 -5.05 -10.41
C ALA A 71 6.79 -5.63 -10.21
N ASN A 72 5.74 -4.80 -10.25
CA ASN A 72 4.34 -5.21 -10.10
C ASN A 72 3.75 -5.85 -11.39
N LEU A 73 2.65 -6.61 -11.26
CA LEU A 73 2.08 -7.37 -12.37
C LEU A 73 1.56 -6.47 -13.49
N MET A 74 0.92 -5.34 -13.16
CA MET A 74 0.47 -4.34 -14.12
C MET A 74 1.62 -3.87 -15.01
N ALA A 75 2.75 -3.50 -14.41
CA ALA A 75 3.91 -3.02 -15.15
C ALA A 75 4.50 -4.07 -16.11
N ARG A 76 4.38 -5.36 -15.77
CA ARG A 76 4.82 -6.47 -16.63
C ARG A 76 3.88 -6.76 -17.79
N GLN A 77 2.62 -6.32 -17.73
CA GLN A 77 1.58 -6.65 -18.73
C GLN A 77 1.15 -5.44 -19.56
N LEU A 78 1.22 -4.23 -19.00
CA LEU A 78 0.86 -3.02 -19.73
C LEU A 78 1.86 -2.79 -20.86
N THR A 79 1.34 -2.58 -22.07
CA THR A 79 2.14 -2.24 -23.26
C THR A 79 1.70 -0.90 -23.82
N PRO A 80 2.56 -0.16 -24.55
CA PRO A 80 2.16 1.09 -25.20
C PRO A 80 0.96 0.93 -26.13
N GLN A 81 0.86 -0.21 -26.84
CA GLN A 81 -0.27 -0.51 -27.73
C GLN A 81 -1.57 -0.75 -26.93
N MET A 82 -1.49 -1.50 -25.83
CA MET A 82 -2.63 -1.73 -24.95
C MET A 82 -3.10 -0.42 -24.31
N TYR A 83 -2.17 0.38 -23.80
CA TYR A 83 -2.49 1.69 -23.23
C TYR A 83 -3.17 2.60 -24.27
N ALA A 84 -2.61 2.72 -25.48
CA ALA A 84 -3.23 3.50 -26.55
C ALA A 84 -4.65 3.03 -26.92
N LYS A 85 -4.91 1.71 -26.87
CA LYS A 85 -6.25 1.13 -27.11
C LYS A 85 -7.24 1.44 -25.98
N LEU A 86 -6.77 1.44 -24.74
CA LEU A 86 -7.62 1.59 -23.54
C LEU A 86 -7.78 3.03 -23.05
N ARG A 87 -6.85 3.93 -23.38
CA ARG A 87 -6.82 5.32 -22.88
C ARG A 87 -8.10 6.11 -23.13
N ASP A 88 -8.74 5.87 -24.28
CA ASP A 88 -9.97 6.58 -24.65
C ASP A 88 -11.25 5.88 -24.12
N ARG A 89 -11.11 4.78 -23.38
CA ARG A 89 -12.22 4.04 -22.76
C ARG A 89 -12.52 4.62 -21.38
N ILE A 90 -13.81 4.75 -21.08
CA ILE A 90 -14.32 5.30 -19.83
C ILE A 90 -15.53 4.46 -19.42
N THR A 91 -15.63 4.09 -18.14
CA THR A 91 -16.80 3.40 -17.60
C THR A 91 -18.01 4.36 -17.52
N PRO A 92 -19.24 3.84 -17.32
CA PRO A 92 -20.41 4.71 -17.15
C PRO A 92 -20.30 5.71 -15.99
N SER A 93 -19.51 5.39 -14.97
CA SER A 93 -19.26 6.28 -13.82
C SER A 93 -18.22 7.36 -14.10
N GLY A 94 -17.38 7.17 -15.12
CA GLY A 94 -16.27 8.07 -15.45
C GLY A 94 -14.88 7.53 -15.14
N TYR A 95 -14.74 6.26 -14.73
CA TYR A 95 -13.45 5.66 -14.38
C TYR A 95 -12.63 5.33 -15.64
N THR A 96 -11.34 5.66 -15.62
CA THR A 96 -10.42 5.56 -16.77
C THR A 96 -9.31 4.55 -16.55
N ILE A 97 -8.54 4.23 -17.61
CA ILE A 97 -7.37 3.36 -17.47
C ILE A 97 -6.30 3.96 -16.56
N ASP A 98 -6.15 5.29 -16.54
CA ASP A 98 -5.17 5.95 -15.68
C ASP A 98 -5.58 5.80 -14.20
N ASP A 99 -6.87 5.91 -13.90
CA ASP A 99 -7.38 5.62 -12.56
C ASP A 99 -7.16 4.16 -12.14
N VAL A 100 -7.27 3.22 -13.09
CA VAL A 100 -7.02 1.79 -12.86
C VAL A 100 -5.57 1.53 -12.48
N ILE A 101 -4.61 2.13 -13.20
CA ILE A 101 -3.18 1.82 -13.07
C ILE A 101 -2.44 2.74 -12.09
N GLN A 102 -3.01 3.86 -11.66
CA GLN A 102 -2.34 4.84 -10.80
C GLN A 102 -1.70 4.20 -9.57
N VAL A 103 -2.40 3.24 -8.95
CA VAL A 103 -1.90 2.51 -7.78
C VAL A 103 -0.65 1.68 -8.08
N GLY A 104 -0.46 1.20 -9.32
CA GLY A 104 0.74 0.50 -9.76
C GLY A 104 1.84 1.45 -10.23
N VAL A 105 1.49 2.57 -10.84
CA VAL A 105 2.45 3.61 -11.26
C VAL A 105 3.13 4.22 -10.02
N ASP A 106 2.36 4.56 -8.98
CA ASP A 106 2.89 5.16 -7.75
C ASP A 106 3.62 4.15 -6.85
N ASN A 107 3.43 2.85 -7.07
CA ASN A 107 3.98 1.79 -6.24
C ASN A 107 4.75 0.77 -7.11
N PRO A 108 6.08 0.94 -7.27
CA PRO A 108 6.88 0.06 -8.13
C PRO A 108 6.86 -1.41 -7.68
N GLY A 109 6.58 -1.67 -6.40
CA GLY A 109 6.52 -3.02 -5.85
C GLY A 109 7.91 -3.61 -5.64
N ALA A 110 7.97 -4.91 -5.34
CA ALA A 110 9.22 -5.64 -5.09
C ALA A 110 9.26 -6.91 -5.96
N PRO A 111 10.43 -7.33 -6.48
CA PRO A 111 10.56 -8.49 -7.39
C PRO A 111 9.91 -9.78 -6.86
N ASN A 112 9.99 -10.00 -5.55
CA ASN A 112 9.54 -11.22 -4.88
C ASN A 112 8.08 -11.17 -4.40
N ARG A 113 7.35 -10.08 -4.66
CA ARG A 113 5.93 -9.91 -4.25
C ARG A 113 5.04 -9.76 -5.48
N GLN A 114 4.03 -10.64 -5.61
CA GLN A 114 3.03 -10.55 -6.67
C GLN A 114 1.97 -9.49 -6.35
N TYR A 115 2.36 -8.22 -6.43
CA TYR A 115 1.45 -7.09 -6.32
C TYR A 115 0.79 -6.80 -7.68
N PHE A 116 -0.54 -6.67 -7.72
CA PHE A 116 -1.26 -6.45 -8.97
C PHE A 116 -0.93 -5.11 -9.62
N GLY A 117 -0.90 -4.01 -8.86
CA GLY A 117 -0.70 -2.67 -9.40
C GLY A 117 -1.91 -2.08 -10.15
N VAL A 118 -3.12 -2.62 -9.92
CA VAL A 118 -4.37 -2.09 -10.45
C VAL A 118 -5.48 -2.04 -9.41
N SER A 119 -6.46 -1.16 -9.63
CA SER A 119 -7.73 -1.11 -8.90
C SER A 119 -8.93 -0.96 -9.84
N ALA A 120 -10.07 -1.52 -9.45
CA ALA A 120 -11.36 -1.27 -10.08
C ALA A 120 -12.10 -0.14 -9.36
N GLY A 121 -12.78 0.71 -10.13
CA GLY A 121 -13.58 1.84 -9.63
C GLY A 121 -15.07 1.55 -9.59
N ASP A 122 -15.51 0.55 -10.34
CA ASP A 122 -16.90 0.09 -10.47
C ASP A 122 -16.95 -1.34 -11.05
N GLU A 123 -18.14 -1.89 -11.21
CA GLU A 123 -18.37 -3.23 -11.79
C GLU A 123 -17.90 -3.30 -13.25
N GLU A 124 -18.19 -2.26 -14.02
CA GLU A 124 -17.87 -2.18 -15.44
C GLU A 124 -16.36 -2.12 -15.72
N SER A 125 -15.54 -1.73 -14.74
CA SER A 125 -14.08 -1.68 -14.84
C SER A 125 -13.48 -3.01 -15.34
N TYR A 126 -13.94 -4.14 -14.81
CA TYR A 126 -13.44 -5.47 -15.20
C TYR A 126 -13.72 -5.80 -16.66
N LYS A 127 -14.89 -5.38 -17.18
CA LYS A 127 -15.27 -5.60 -18.57
C LYS A 127 -14.60 -4.59 -19.52
N MET A 128 -14.60 -3.31 -19.14
CA MET A 128 -14.10 -2.20 -19.96
C MET A 128 -12.59 -2.30 -20.19
N PHE A 129 -11.84 -2.76 -19.18
CA PHE A 129 -10.38 -2.89 -19.21
C PHE A 129 -9.93 -4.36 -19.12
N SER A 130 -10.74 -5.29 -19.63
CA SER A 130 -10.47 -6.74 -19.67
C SER A 130 -9.13 -7.09 -20.31
N ASP A 131 -8.73 -6.36 -21.36
CA ASP A 131 -7.40 -6.51 -21.99
C ASP A 131 -6.23 -6.41 -20.98
N LEU A 132 -6.43 -5.69 -19.86
CA LEU A 132 -5.46 -5.59 -18.77
C LEU A 132 -5.83 -6.50 -17.58
N PHE A 133 -7.09 -6.54 -17.14
CA PHE A 133 -7.49 -7.33 -15.98
C PHE A 133 -7.33 -8.84 -16.20
N ASP A 134 -7.74 -9.37 -17.36
CA ASP A 134 -7.77 -10.82 -17.61
C ASP A 134 -6.35 -11.42 -17.58
N PRO A 135 -5.32 -10.84 -18.27
CA PRO A 135 -3.96 -11.35 -18.17
C PRO A 135 -3.42 -11.35 -16.74
N LEU A 136 -3.73 -10.33 -15.93
CA LEU A 136 -3.27 -10.24 -14.54
C LEU A 136 -3.90 -11.33 -13.66
N ILE A 137 -5.21 -11.54 -13.79
CA ILE A 137 -5.95 -12.56 -13.06
C ILE A 137 -5.47 -13.95 -13.47
N ARG A 138 -5.28 -14.19 -14.77
CA ARG A 138 -4.74 -15.44 -15.31
C ARG A 138 -3.34 -15.73 -14.77
N ILE A 139 -2.43 -14.76 -14.77
CA ILE A 139 -1.06 -14.95 -14.26
C ILE A 139 -1.07 -15.25 -12.76
N ARG A 140 -1.95 -14.60 -11.99
CA ARG A 140 -1.97 -14.76 -10.54
C ARG A 140 -2.63 -16.05 -10.07
N TYR A 141 -3.68 -16.51 -10.76
CA TYR A 141 -4.56 -17.60 -10.31
C TYR A 141 -4.62 -18.80 -11.27
N ASN A 142 -3.94 -18.74 -12.41
CA ASN A 142 -4.08 -19.73 -13.49
C ASN A 142 -5.56 -19.94 -13.89
N TYR A 143 -6.31 -18.84 -13.94
CA TYR A 143 -7.75 -18.82 -14.23
C TYR A 143 -7.98 -18.64 -15.74
N GLY A 144 -8.62 -19.61 -16.38
CA GLY A 144 -8.87 -19.60 -17.83
C GLY A 144 -9.97 -18.62 -18.22
N LEU A 145 -9.94 -18.09 -19.46
CA LEU A 145 -10.87 -17.06 -19.94
C LEU A 145 -12.34 -17.52 -19.99
N ASP A 146 -12.58 -18.81 -20.20
CA ASP A 146 -13.93 -19.39 -20.24
C ASP A 146 -14.34 -20.02 -18.90
N ALA A 147 -13.51 -19.88 -17.86
CA ALA A 147 -13.82 -20.41 -16.55
C ALA A 147 -15.05 -19.70 -15.94
N ARG A 148 -15.69 -20.32 -14.95
CA ARG A 148 -16.77 -19.69 -14.20
C ARG A 148 -16.51 -19.84 -12.71
N GLN A 149 -16.91 -18.82 -11.95
CA GLN A 149 -16.79 -18.89 -10.51
C GLN A 149 -18.07 -19.50 -9.93
N TYR A 150 -17.89 -20.55 -9.14
CA TYR A 150 -18.97 -21.18 -8.40
C TYR A 150 -18.90 -20.80 -6.92
N HIS A 151 -20.06 -20.77 -6.26
CA HIS A 151 -20.18 -20.43 -4.85
C HIS A 151 -20.87 -21.57 -4.11
N ASP A 152 -20.30 -21.93 -2.96
CA ASP A 152 -20.85 -22.92 -2.05
C ASP A 152 -20.46 -22.52 -0.64
N THR A 153 -21.46 -22.29 0.21
CA THR A 153 -21.28 -21.85 1.59
C THR A 153 -21.83 -22.86 2.59
N ASP A 154 -22.14 -24.09 2.14
CA ASP A 154 -22.66 -25.15 2.99
C ASP A 154 -21.56 -25.75 3.88
N THR A 155 -21.49 -25.28 5.12
CA THR A 155 -20.46 -25.69 6.07
C THR A 155 -20.57 -27.17 6.50
N THR A 156 -21.69 -27.85 6.21
CA THR A 156 -21.84 -29.28 6.54
C THR A 156 -20.93 -30.17 5.71
N LYS A 157 -20.46 -29.67 4.55
CA LYS A 157 -19.51 -30.35 3.67
C LYS A 157 -18.06 -30.30 4.17
N LEU A 158 -17.77 -29.45 5.16
CA LEU A 158 -16.43 -29.32 5.71
C LEU A 158 -16.06 -30.51 6.58
N ARG A 159 -14.91 -31.11 6.28
CA ARG A 159 -14.26 -32.12 7.11
C ARG A 159 -13.18 -31.42 7.92
N PHE A 160 -13.18 -31.66 9.22
CA PHE A 160 -12.20 -31.12 10.15
C PHE A 160 -11.23 -32.26 10.51
N PRO A 161 -10.04 -32.34 9.86
CA PRO A 161 -9.15 -33.50 9.98
C PRO A 161 -8.65 -33.77 11.41
N PHE A 162 -8.82 -32.79 12.30
CA PHE A 162 -8.30 -32.80 13.66
C PHE A 162 -9.30 -33.28 14.72
N GLU A 163 -10.58 -33.38 14.39
CA GLU A 163 -11.63 -33.71 15.37
C GLU A 163 -11.92 -35.21 15.51
N SER A 164 -11.42 -36.04 14.59
CA SER A 164 -11.63 -37.49 14.63
C SER A 164 -10.76 -38.21 15.68
N ASP A 165 -9.75 -37.54 16.22
CA ASP A 165 -8.81 -38.11 17.19
C ASP A 165 -9.01 -37.48 18.58
N ASN A 166 -9.83 -38.11 19.41
CA ASN A 166 -10.09 -37.67 20.80
C ASN A 166 -8.83 -37.68 21.70
N THR A 167 -7.70 -38.21 21.23
CA THR A 167 -6.43 -38.19 21.97
C THR A 167 -5.57 -36.97 21.64
N PHE A 168 -5.99 -36.15 20.67
CA PHE A 168 -5.20 -35.08 20.09
C PHE A 168 -5.84 -33.70 20.33
N ASP A 169 -5.22 -32.88 21.18
CA ASP A 169 -5.65 -31.49 21.36
C ASP A 169 -4.98 -30.56 20.33
N ILE A 170 -5.70 -30.32 19.23
CA ILE A 170 -5.24 -29.40 18.18
C ILE A 170 -5.10 -27.95 18.66
N ASN A 171 -5.75 -27.56 19.76
CA ASN A 171 -5.63 -26.22 20.32
C ASN A 171 -4.23 -25.94 20.88
N LYS A 172 -3.39 -26.98 21.07
CA LYS A 172 -1.95 -26.82 21.35
C LYS A 172 -1.24 -26.07 20.22
N TYR A 173 -1.65 -26.29 18.97
CA TYR A 173 -1.01 -25.71 17.80
C TYR A 173 -1.81 -24.54 17.24
N ILE A 174 -3.15 -24.61 17.23
CA ILE A 174 -3.99 -23.54 16.67
C ILE A 174 -4.35 -22.51 17.75
N LEU A 175 -3.67 -21.37 17.73
CA LEU A 175 -3.87 -20.30 18.71
C LEU A 175 -5.12 -19.46 18.44
N SER A 176 -5.32 -19.08 17.18
CA SER A 176 -6.46 -18.25 16.77
C SER A 176 -6.84 -18.53 15.32
N SER A 177 -8.10 -18.35 15.00
CA SER A 177 -8.62 -18.43 13.65
C SER A 177 -9.44 -17.19 13.31
N ARG A 178 -9.31 -16.73 12.08
CA ARG A 178 -10.02 -15.57 11.56
C ARG A 178 -10.45 -15.84 10.13
N ILE A 179 -11.71 -15.57 9.83
CA ILE A 179 -12.27 -15.67 8.49
C ILE A 179 -12.88 -14.32 8.12
N ARG A 180 -12.70 -13.91 6.87
CA ARG A 180 -13.21 -12.66 6.35
C ARG A 180 -13.64 -12.80 4.90
N ILE A 181 -14.59 -11.96 4.50
CA ILE A 181 -15.01 -11.84 3.11
C ILE A 181 -15.16 -10.37 2.74
N THR A 182 -15.00 -10.09 1.46
CA THR A 182 -15.04 -8.74 0.93
C THR A 182 -16.15 -8.65 -0.11
N ARG A 183 -16.98 -7.61 -0.02
CA ARG A 183 -18.13 -7.37 -0.89
C ARG A 183 -18.29 -5.90 -1.23
N ASN A 184 -18.65 -5.64 -2.48
CA ASN A 184 -19.14 -4.34 -2.94
C ASN A 184 -20.62 -4.46 -3.32
N LEU A 185 -21.33 -3.35 -3.22
CA LEU A 185 -22.77 -3.27 -3.51
C LEU A 185 -22.93 -2.97 -5.00
N SER A 186 -23.86 -3.67 -5.65
CA SER A 186 -24.10 -3.47 -7.07
C SER A 186 -24.79 -2.11 -7.34
N GLY A 187 -24.46 -1.49 -8.48
CA GLY A 187 -24.97 -0.18 -8.88
C GLY A 187 -24.34 1.01 -8.15
N TYR A 188 -23.26 0.78 -7.41
CA TYR A 188 -22.47 1.82 -6.75
C TYR A 188 -21.00 1.68 -7.14
N THR A 189 -20.36 2.81 -7.44
CA THR A 189 -18.90 2.88 -7.57
C THR A 189 -18.19 2.39 -6.31
N PHE A 190 -17.05 1.74 -6.47
CA PHE A 190 -16.21 1.23 -5.39
C PHE A 190 -15.47 2.36 -4.66
N PRO A 191 -14.93 2.14 -3.43
CA PRO A 191 -14.35 3.20 -2.61
C PRO A 191 -13.22 4.02 -3.24
N THR A 192 -12.51 3.48 -4.23
CA THR A 192 -11.46 4.18 -5.00
C THR A 192 -12.02 5.37 -5.75
N PHE A 193 -13.23 5.24 -6.32
CA PHE A 193 -13.85 6.25 -7.18
C PHE A 193 -15.15 6.85 -6.61
N THR A 194 -15.62 6.35 -5.46
CA THR A 194 -16.89 6.79 -4.88
C THR A 194 -16.96 8.27 -4.55
N THR A 195 -18.13 8.88 -4.78
CA THR A 195 -18.46 10.22 -4.32
C THR A 195 -18.85 10.22 -2.83
N ARG A 196 -18.79 11.38 -2.17
CA ARG A 196 -19.29 11.52 -0.78
C ARG A 196 -20.75 11.08 -0.63
N ALA A 197 -21.58 11.39 -1.64
CA ALA A 197 -23.00 11.06 -1.62
C ALA A 197 -23.24 9.55 -1.75
N GLU A 198 -22.58 8.88 -2.67
CA GLU A 198 -22.66 7.42 -2.82
C GLU A 198 -22.12 6.70 -1.58
N ARG A 199 -20.96 7.12 -1.06
CA ARG A 199 -20.38 6.55 0.16
C ARG A 199 -21.37 6.57 1.34
N ARG A 200 -22.05 7.70 1.55
CA ARG A 200 -23.09 7.83 2.59
C ARG A 200 -24.33 6.98 2.30
N ARG A 201 -24.73 6.83 1.04
CA ARG A 201 -25.85 5.96 0.65
C ARG A 201 -25.54 4.48 0.90
N VAL A 202 -24.32 4.04 0.56
CA VAL A 202 -23.81 2.69 0.84
C VAL A 202 -23.77 2.45 2.34
N GLU A 203 -23.20 3.39 3.12
CA GLU A 203 -23.18 3.31 4.59
C GLU A 203 -24.59 3.16 5.17
N GLY A 204 -25.53 3.99 4.72
CA GLY A 204 -26.91 3.94 5.19
C GLY A 204 -27.63 2.62 4.86
N LYS A 205 -27.39 2.06 3.67
CA LYS A 205 -27.92 0.75 3.27
C LYS A 205 -27.34 -0.39 4.12
N LEU A 206 -26.02 -0.41 4.31
CA LEU A 206 -25.37 -1.40 5.15
C LEU A 206 -25.79 -1.28 6.61
N ASN A 207 -25.92 -0.06 7.15
CA ASN A 207 -26.43 0.14 8.50
C ASN A 207 -27.81 -0.49 8.67
N LYS A 208 -28.77 -0.23 7.76
CA LYS A 208 -30.10 -0.86 7.80
C LYS A 208 -30.02 -2.39 7.79
N ALA A 209 -29.18 -2.96 6.94
CA ALA A 209 -28.98 -4.41 6.88
C ALA A 209 -28.43 -4.97 8.20
N PHE A 210 -27.47 -4.28 8.83
CA PHE A 210 -26.96 -4.67 10.16
C PHE A 210 -28.00 -4.48 11.28
N GLN A 211 -28.83 -3.44 11.24
CA GLN A 211 -29.92 -3.26 12.22
C GLN A 211 -30.94 -4.41 12.16
N GLN A 212 -31.16 -4.97 10.97
CA GLN A 212 -32.01 -6.15 10.82
C GLN A 212 -31.29 -7.42 11.32
N LEU A 213 -30.02 -7.62 10.94
CA LEU A 213 -29.19 -8.73 11.41
C LEU A 213 -29.15 -8.81 12.95
N ILE A 214 -29.00 -7.66 13.62
CA ILE A 214 -28.99 -7.53 15.08
C ILE A 214 -30.31 -8.03 15.71
N LYS A 215 -31.44 -7.97 14.99
CA LYS A 215 -32.75 -8.38 15.52
C LYS A 215 -33.07 -9.85 15.27
N GLU A 216 -32.40 -10.48 14.31
CA GLU A 216 -32.77 -11.82 13.83
C GLU A 216 -32.19 -12.93 14.71
N ASP A 217 -30.97 -12.77 15.21
CA ASP A 217 -30.31 -13.79 16.03
C ASP A 217 -29.40 -13.15 17.09
N ASN A 218 -29.53 -13.64 18.32
CA ASN A 218 -28.81 -13.15 19.49
C ASN A 218 -27.29 -13.17 19.33
N GLN A 219 -26.73 -14.08 18.51
CA GLN A 219 -25.28 -14.14 18.29
C GLN A 219 -24.74 -12.93 17.51
N PHE A 220 -25.61 -12.20 16.79
CA PHE A 220 -25.30 -10.96 16.09
C PHE A 220 -25.78 -9.71 16.86
N ASN A 221 -26.28 -9.87 18.09
CA ASN A 221 -26.57 -8.71 18.94
C ASN A 221 -25.29 -7.89 19.11
N GLY A 222 -25.38 -6.60 18.83
CA GLY A 222 -24.21 -5.74 18.70
C GLY A 222 -24.55 -4.30 18.43
N ASN A 223 -23.53 -3.52 18.14
CA ASN A 223 -23.64 -2.09 17.89
C ASN A 223 -22.99 -1.72 16.55
N TYR A 224 -23.59 -0.72 15.90
CA TYR A 224 -23.08 -0.13 14.67
C TYR A 224 -22.60 1.29 14.96
N TYR A 225 -21.32 1.54 14.78
CA TYR A 225 -20.67 2.80 15.13
C TYR A 225 -20.16 3.52 13.89
N ARG A 226 -20.64 4.74 13.66
CA ARG A 226 -20.07 5.63 12.64
C ARG A 226 -18.81 6.27 13.18
N LEU A 227 -17.72 6.22 12.41
CA LEU A 227 -16.43 6.76 12.86
C LEU A 227 -16.50 8.27 13.13
N SER A 228 -17.30 9.01 12.38
CA SER A 228 -17.48 10.46 12.57
C SER A 228 -18.23 10.84 13.85
N MET A 229 -18.83 9.86 14.54
CA MET A 229 -19.63 10.06 15.76
C MET A 229 -19.06 9.29 16.96
N MET A 230 -17.86 8.72 16.83
CA MET A 230 -17.18 8.06 17.94
C MET A 230 -16.50 9.09 18.84
N ASP A 231 -16.62 8.89 20.15
CA ASP A 231 -15.76 9.56 21.12
C ASP A 231 -14.38 8.86 21.20
N GLU A 232 -13.42 9.54 21.84
CA GLU A 232 -12.04 9.06 21.93
C GLU A 232 -11.92 7.81 22.81
N GLU A 233 -12.78 7.67 23.82
CA GLU A 233 -12.79 6.53 24.74
C GLU A 233 -13.25 5.25 24.03
N LEU A 234 -14.38 5.31 23.34
CA LEU A 234 -14.89 4.23 22.50
C LEU A 234 -13.88 3.89 21.40
N GLN A 235 -13.27 4.89 20.77
CA GLN A 235 -12.23 4.65 19.78
C GLN A 235 -11.06 3.86 20.40
N LYS A 236 -10.58 4.26 21.59
CA LYS A 236 -9.52 3.53 22.32
C LYS A 236 -9.95 2.11 22.70
N ASN A 237 -11.19 1.93 23.14
CA ASN A 237 -11.73 0.61 23.49
C ASN A 237 -11.79 -0.31 22.28
N LEU A 238 -12.33 0.15 21.15
CA LEU A 238 -12.37 -0.60 19.89
C LEU A 238 -10.96 -0.86 19.33
N ALA A 239 -10.01 0.04 19.57
CA ALA A 239 -8.60 -0.16 19.21
C ALA A 239 -7.97 -1.28 20.03
N ASN A 240 -8.16 -1.26 21.35
CA ASN A 240 -7.67 -2.30 22.27
C ASN A 240 -8.29 -3.68 21.95
N ASP A 241 -9.54 -3.70 21.50
CA ASP A 241 -10.23 -4.91 21.04
C ASP A 241 -9.75 -5.40 19.66
N GLY A 242 -8.93 -4.63 18.94
CA GLY A 242 -8.42 -4.99 17.61
C GLY A 242 -9.47 -4.90 16.48
N VAL A 243 -10.62 -4.27 16.73
CA VAL A 243 -11.74 -4.16 15.78
C VAL A 243 -11.86 -2.78 15.15
N LEU A 244 -11.16 -1.76 15.68
CA LEU A 244 -11.21 -0.40 15.17
C LEU A 244 -10.76 -0.31 13.71
N LEU A 245 -11.47 0.52 12.96
CA LEU A 245 -11.15 0.86 11.59
C LEU A 245 -10.21 2.08 11.53
N TYR A 246 -8.98 1.88 11.06
CA TYR A 246 -7.98 2.96 10.93
C TYR A 246 -7.97 3.60 9.55
N LYS A 247 -7.59 4.88 9.52
CA LYS A 247 -7.30 5.58 8.26
C LYS A 247 -6.13 4.90 7.55
N PRO A 248 -6.28 4.52 6.27
CA PRO A 248 -5.16 3.95 5.51
C PRO A 248 -3.98 4.93 5.44
N GLN A 249 -2.77 4.43 5.68
CA GLN A 249 -1.53 5.24 5.65
C GLN A 249 -0.53 4.78 4.57
N THR A 250 -0.68 3.56 4.05
CA THR A 250 0.25 3.01 3.06
C THR A 250 0.04 3.64 1.68
N MET A 251 1.14 3.84 0.95
CA MET A 251 1.11 4.48 -0.38
C MET A 251 0.16 3.76 -1.34
N SER A 252 0.14 2.43 -1.34
CA SER A 252 -0.76 1.62 -2.17
C SER A 252 -2.24 1.82 -1.87
N TRP A 253 -2.59 2.31 -0.69
CA TRP A 253 -3.97 2.66 -0.37
C TRP A 253 -4.24 4.13 -0.67
N LEU A 254 -3.32 5.03 -0.33
CA LEU A 254 -3.48 6.46 -0.58
C LEU A 254 -3.59 6.77 -2.08
N SER A 255 -2.70 6.20 -2.91
CA SER A 255 -2.70 6.36 -4.38
C SER A 255 -3.97 5.81 -5.05
N SER A 256 -4.62 4.81 -4.44
CA SER A 256 -5.91 4.29 -4.95
C SER A 256 -7.11 5.21 -4.65
N GLY A 257 -6.94 6.25 -3.84
CA GLY A 257 -8.00 7.22 -3.54
C GLY A 257 -9.01 6.80 -2.47
N VAL A 258 -8.88 5.62 -1.85
CA VAL A 258 -9.84 5.12 -0.83
C VAL A 258 -9.87 5.96 0.47
N ALA A 259 -8.82 6.75 0.74
CA ALA A 259 -8.70 7.58 1.94
C ALA A 259 -9.38 8.96 1.83
N ARG A 260 -9.97 9.32 0.68
CA ARG A 260 -10.63 10.62 0.46
C ARG A 260 -11.75 10.88 1.46
N ASP A 261 -11.84 12.11 1.97
CA ASP A 261 -12.88 12.56 2.91
C ASP A 261 -12.94 11.79 4.25
N TRP A 262 -11.88 11.08 4.68
CA TRP A 262 -11.89 10.36 5.96
C TRP A 262 -12.23 11.29 7.14
N PRO A 263 -13.14 10.92 8.08
CA PRO A 263 -13.83 9.63 8.26
C PRO A 263 -15.26 9.56 7.67
N ASP A 264 -15.66 10.44 6.76
CA ASP A 264 -17.03 10.55 6.24
C ASP A 264 -17.56 9.23 5.65
N GLY A 265 -18.73 8.77 6.10
CA GLY A 265 -19.36 7.54 5.60
C GLY A 265 -18.64 6.24 5.97
N ARG A 266 -17.70 6.25 6.92
CA ARG A 266 -17.04 5.04 7.44
C ARG A 266 -17.70 4.59 8.73
N ALA A 267 -17.80 3.29 8.90
CA ALA A 267 -18.37 2.69 10.11
C ALA A 267 -17.74 1.34 10.44
N VAL A 268 -17.99 0.91 11.67
CA VAL A 268 -17.71 -0.45 12.15
C VAL A 268 -18.94 -1.00 12.83
N TYR A 269 -19.26 -2.26 12.56
CA TYR A 269 -20.21 -3.04 13.35
C TYR A 269 -19.45 -4.03 14.21
N VAL A 270 -19.84 -4.22 15.47
CA VAL A 270 -19.22 -5.18 16.40
C VAL A 270 -20.33 -5.86 17.21
N ASN A 271 -20.30 -7.19 17.29
CA ASN A 271 -21.22 -7.93 18.16
C ASN A 271 -20.79 -7.90 19.63
N ASN A 272 -21.70 -8.24 20.54
CA ASN A 272 -21.48 -8.18 21.99
C ASN A 272 -20.35 -9.10 22.45
N ASP A 273 -20.20 -10.26 21.81
CA ASP A 273 -19.11 -11.21 22.10
C ASP A 273 -17.75 -10.77 21.52
N LYS A 274 -17.72 -9.68 20.75
CA LYS A 274 -16.56 -9.16 20.01
C LYS A 274 -15.88 -10.21 19.11
N ASN A 275 -16.62 -11.23 18.67
CA ASN A 275 -16.12 -12.32 17.82
C ASN A 275 -16.57 -12.19 16.36
N ILE A 276 -17.46 -11.25 16.06
CA ILE A 276 -17.93 -10.89 14.72
C ILE A 276 -17.93 -9.37 14.61
N PHE A 277 -17.35 -8.87 13.52
CA PHE A 277 -17.36 -7.44 13.22
C PHE A 277 -17.30 -7.19 11.71
N ALA A 278 -17.64 -5.97 11.30
CA ALA A 278 -17.58 -5.57 9.91
C ALA A 278 -17.02 -4.17 9.74
N TRP A 279 -16.14 -3.98 8.76
CA TRP A 279 -15.65 -2.67 8.34
C TRP A 279 -16.41 -2.17 7.12
N ILE A 280 -16.88 -0.93 7.21
CA ILE A 280 -17.74 -0.31 6.22
C ILE A 280 -16.99 0.83 5.52
N ASN A 281 -16.99 0.81 4.19
CA ASN A 281 -16.34 1.81 3.33
C ASN A 281 -14.84 2.03 3.62
N GLN A 282 -14.10 0.91 3.78
CA GLN A 282 -12.64 0.93 3.87
C GLN A 282 -12.03 0.89 2.46
N LYS A 283 -11.47 -0.25 2.05
CA LYS A 283 -11.04 -0.50 0.65
C LYS A 283 -12.19 -0.93 -0.24
N ASP A 284 -13.18 -1.56 0.36
CA ASP A 284 -14.40 -2.11 -0.23
C ASP A 284 -15.57 -1.69 0.66
N HIS A 285 -16.80 -1.77 0.15
CA HIS A 285 -18.00 -1.33 0.87
C HIS A 285 -18.21 -2.12 2.16
N LEU A 286 -18.00 -3.44 2.09
CA LEU A 286 -18.17 -4.34 3.22
C LEU A 286 -16.98 -5.29 3.33
N ARG A 287 -16.40 -5.36 4.53
CA ARG A 287 -15.56 -6.47 4.95
C ARG A 287 -16.14 -7.08 6.23
N PHE A 288 -16.78 -8.24 6.10
CA PHE A 288 -17.35 -8.99 7.22
C PHE A 288 -16.32 -9.98 7.75
N ILE A 289 -16.16 -10.06 9.07
CA ILE A 289 -15.09 -10.79 9.74
C ILE A 289 -15.66 -11.57 10.93
N SER A 290 -15.24 -12.82 11.09
CA SER A 290 -15.41 -13.60 12.31
C SER A 290 -14.05 -14.14 12.78
N TRP A 291 -13.83 -14.19 14.08
CA TRP A 291 -12.57 -14.68 14.66
C TRP A 291 -12.77 -15.31 16.04
N SER A 292 -11.81 -16.11 16.48
CA SER A 292 -11.73 -16.61 17.86
C SER A 292 -11.18 -15.54 18.79
N THR A 293 -11.89 -15.25 19.88
CA THR A 293 -11.42 -14.32 20.92
C THR A 293 -10.50 -15.03 21.91
N ASN A 294 -9.61 -14.28 22.57
CA ASN A 294 -8.58 -14.81 23.48
C ASN A 294 -9.11 -15.64 24.66
N ASN A 295 -10.41 -15.51 25.00
CA ASN A 295 -11.02 -16.18 26.15
C ASN A 295 -11.82 -17.44 25.78
N ALA A 296 -11.94 -17.76 24.48
CA ALA A 296 -12.68 -18.93 24.02
C ALA A 296 -11.72 -20.05 23.58
N LYS A 297 -12.01 -21.30 23.97
CA LYS A 297 -11.39 -22.45 23.31
C LYS A 297 -11.61 -22.31 21.80
N ASN A 298 -10.53 -22.37 21.02
CA ASN A 298 -10.55 -22.06 19.60
C ASN A 298 -11.39 -23.09 18.82
N ASN A 299 -12.66 -22.78 18.61
CA ASN A 299 -13.56 -23.63 17.84
C ASN A 299 -13.64 -23.10 16.41
N LEU A 300 -12.68 -23.55 15.58
CA LEU A 300 -12.60 -23.22 14.16
C LEU A 300 -13.91 -23.48 13.42
N ARG A 301 -14.62 -24.58 13.74
CA ARG A 301 -15.93 -24.87 13.16
C ARG A 301 -16.96 -23.81 13.53
N SER A 302 -17.01 -23.39 14.79
CA SER A 302 -17.91 -22.33 15.25
C SER A 302 -17.62 -21.02 14.52
N VAL A 303 -16.35 -20.61 14.41
CA VAL A 303 -15.94 -19.40 13.69
C VAL A 303 -16.43 -19.42 12.24
N ILE A 304 -16.22 -20.52 11.52
CA ILE A 304 -16.64 -20.67 10.12
C ILE A 304 -18.18 -20.72 9.99
N THR A 305 -18.86 -21.42 10.90
CA THR A 305 -20.33 -21.60 10.83
C THR A 305 -21.06 -20.29 11.10
N LYS A 306 -20.69 -19.58 12.16
CA LYS A 306 -21.24 -18.26 12.49
C LYS A 306 -20.99 -17.24 11.38
N PHE A 307 -19.82 -17.33 10.76
CA PHE A 307 -19.45 -16.48 9.64
C PHE A 307 -20.40 -16.62 8.44
N PHE A 308 -20.65 -17.85 7.97
CA PHE A 308 -21.54 -18.08 6.84
C PHE A 308 -23.01 -17.84 7.17
N GLN A 309 -23.43 -18.10 8.41
CA GLN A 309 -24.76 -17.71 8.88
C GLN A 309 -24.95 -16.20 8.79
N GLY A 310 -24.00 -15.42 9.32
CA GLY A 310 -24.07 -13.96 9.31
C GLY A 310 -24.09 -13.36 7.91
N ILE A 311 -23.22 -13.83 7.01
CA ILE A 311 -23.20 -13.31 5.63
C ILE A 311 -24.45 -13.70 4.85
N SER A 312 -24.98 -14.92 5.04
CA SER A 312 -26.21 -15.38 4.39
C SER A 312 -27.43 -14.55 4.83
N LEU A 313 -27.56 -14.28 6.13
CA LEU A 313 -28.61 -13.41 6.67
C LEU A 313 -28.50 -11.98 6.14
N LEU A 314 -27.28 -11.44 6.10
CA LEU A 314 -27.03 -10.11 5.56
C LEU A 314 -27.39 -10.03 4.07
N GLU A 315 -26.97 -11.02 3.28
CA GLU A 315 -27.31 -11.13 1.85
C GLU A 315 -28.81 -11.23 1.61
N ASN A 316 -29.51 -12.05 2.38
CA ASN A 316 -30.97 -12.18 2.28
C ASN A 316 -31.68 -10.88 2.65
N THR A 317 -31.23 -10.21 3.72
CA THR A 317 -31.74 -8.91 4.13
C THR A 317 -31.57 -7.86 3.03
N MET A 318 -30.37 -7.78 2.45
CA MET A 318 -30.09 -6.82 1.37
C MET A 318 -30.90 -7.14 0.10
N LYS A 319 -31.06 -8.42 -0.25
CA LYS A 319 -31.91 -8.84 -1.37
C LYS A 319 -33.36 -8.40 -1.18
N ASN A 320 -33.91 -8.51 0.03
CA ASN A 320 -35.25 -8.05 0.36
C ASN A 320 -35.41 -6.51 0.21
N GLU A 321 -34.33 -5.74 0.39
CA GLU A 321 -34.29 -4.30 0.12
C GLU A 321 -33.98 -3.95 -1.36
N GLY A 322 -33.89 -4.94 -2.25
CA GLY A 322 -33.55 -4.74 -3.66
C GLY A 322 -32.09 -4.36 -3.88
N ILE A 323 -31.18 -4.77 -2.98
CA ILE A 323 -29.74 -4.52 -3.05
C ILE A 323 -29.04 -5.85 -3.24
N SER A 324 -28.26 -5.96 -4.30
CA SER A 324 -27.36 -7.10 -4.54
C SER A 324 -25.91 -6.70 -4.31
N PHE A 325 -25.05 -7.69 -4.13
CA PHE A 325 -23.61 -7.50 -4.26
C PHE A 325 -23.20 -7.49 -5.73
N ALA A 326 -22.13 -6.75 -6.03
CA ALA A 326 -21.47 -6.70 -7.31
C ALA A 326 -20.93 -8.10 -7.67
N HIS A 327 -21.44 -8.70 -8.75
CA HIS A 327 -21.16 -10.08 -9.12
C HIS A 327 -21.11 -10.24 -10.66
N ASP A 328 -20.20 -11.07 -11.12
CA ASP A 328 -20.05 -11.49 -12.51
C ASP A 328 -19.93 -13.03 -12.58
N ASP A 329 -20.50 -13.68 -13.59
CA ASP A 329 -20.51 -15.15 -13.69
C ASP A 329 -19.10 -15.75 -13.89
N HIS A 330 -18.20 -15.00 -14.51
CA HIS A 330 -16.82 -15.39 -14.74
C HIS A 330 -15.96 -15.06 -13.51
N PHE A 331 -16.05 -13.84 -12.97
CA PHE A 331 -15.19 -13.41 -11.86
C PHE A 331 -15.76 -13.61 -10.45
N GLY A 332 -17.02 -14.03 -10.30
CA GLY A 332 -17.71 -14.09 -9.02
C GLY A 332 -17.94 -12.70 -8.42
N TYR A 333 -17.79 -12.57 -7.11
CA TYR A 333 -17.93 -11.28 -6.43
C TYR A 333 -16.81 -10.31 -6.81
N LEU A 334 -17.20 -9.14 -7.28
CA LEU A 334 -16.28 -8.10 -7.73
C LEU A 334 -15.85 -7.22 -6.54
N THR A 335 -14.55 -6.95 -6.46
CA THR A 335 -13.95 -6.11 -5.42
C THR A 335 -13.06 -5.03 -6.04
N THR A 336 -12.64 -4.07 -5.23
CA THR A 336 -11.74 -3.00 -5.65
C THR A 336 -10.39 -3.52 -6.14
N CYS A 337 -9.90 -4.63 -5.58
CA CYS A 337 -8.59 -5.19 -5.91
C CYS A 337 -8.78 -6.59 -6.52
N PRO A 338 -8.25 -6.87 -7.73
CA PRO A 338 -8.35 -8.19 -8.36
C PRO A 338 -7.80 -9.34 -7.52
N ALA A 339 -6.98 -9.04 -6.51
CA ALA A 339 -6.50 -10.02 -5.55
C ALA A 339 -7.60 -10.60 -4.62
N ASN A 340 -8.82 -10.05 -4.64
CA ASN A 340 -9.94 -10.47 -3.77
C ASN A 340 -11.23 -10.75 -4.55
N ILE A 341 -11.17 -10.96 -5.87
CA ILE A 341 -12.35 -11.40 -6.65
C ILE A 341 -12.64 -12.90 -6.44
N GLY A 342 -13.70 -13.40 -7.06
CA GLY A 342 -14.16 -14.77 -6.89
C GLY A 342 -15.01 -14.88 -5.64
N THR A 343 -14.56 -15.67 -4.69
CA THR A 343 -15.17 -15.78 -3.36
C THR A 343 -14.94 -14.52 -2.51
N GLY A 344 -13.84 -13.81 -2.72
CA GLY A 344 -13.37 -12.73 -1.84
C GLY A 344 -13.09 -13.16 -0.40
N LEU A 345 -13.01 -14.47 -0.16
CA LEU A 345 -12.85 -15.09 1.16
C LEU A 345 -11.37 -15.23 1.52
N LYS A 346 -11.00 -14.80 2.73
CA LYS A 346 -9.72 -15.09 3.38
C LYS A 346 -9.92 -15.72 4.74
N ILE A 347 -9.34 -16.89 4.92
CA ILE A 347 -9.20 -17.55 6.22
C ILE A 347 -7.72 -17.47 6.62
N ASN A 348 -7.50 -17.08 7.87
CA ASN A 348 -6.21 -16.93 8.54
C ASN A 348 -6.24 -17.86 9.77
N ILE A 349 -5.20 -18.65 9.94
CA ILE A 349 -5.04 -19.56 11.08
C ILE A 349 -3.66 -19.33 11.68
N TYR A 350 -3.65 -18.88 12.93
CA TYR A 350 -2.44 -18.67 13.71
C TYR A 350 -2.00 -20.00 14.31
N LEU A 351 -0.84 -20.48 13.88
CA LEU A 351 -0.25 -21.74 14.30
C LEU A 351 1.01 -21.52 15.12
N LYS A 352 1.19 -22.30 16.19
CA LYS A 352 2.41 -22.38 16.98
C LYS A 352 3.18 -23.64 16.60
N LEU A 353 4.31 -23.49 15.89
CA LEU A 353 5.11 -24.59 15.34
C LEU A 353 6.61 -24.39 15.70
N PRO A 354 7.00 -24.61 16.98
CA PRO A 354 8.32 -24.25 17.50
C PRO A 354 9.54 -24.89 16.84
N LEU A 355 9.36 -26.02 16.15
CA LEU A 355 10.44 -26.72 15.45
C LEU A 355 10.44 -26.40 13.96
N LEU A 356 9.28 -26.47 13.30
CA LEU A 356 9.17 -26.25 11.88
C LEU A 356 9.47 -24.80 11.47
N THR A 357 9.14 -23.82 12.32
CA THR A 357 9.49 -22.40 12.08
C THR A 357 10.98 -22.12 11.98
N LYS A 358 11.83 -22.99 12.56
CA LYS A 358 13.29 -22.85 12.51
C LYS A 358 13.90 -23.44 11.24
N ASP A 359 13.13 -24.19 10.45
CA ASP A 359 13.61 -24.80 9.21
C ASP A 359 13.48 -23.84 8.02
N LEU A 360 14.59 -23.63 7.31
CA LEU A 360 14.67 -22.74 6.13
C LEU A 360 13.75 -23.16 4.97
N ARG A 361 13.24 -24.39 4.97
CA ARG A 361 12.36 -24.94 3.92
C ARG A 361 10.88 -24.65 4.15
N LEU A 362 10.49 -24.11 5.31
CA LEU A 362 9.09 -23.81 5.62
C LEU A 362 8.38 -22.97 4.54
N PRO A 363 8.97 -21.88 4.00
CA PRO A 363 8.32 -21.11 2.92
C PRO A 363 8.01 -21.97 1.69
N THR A 364 8.91 -22.89 1.33
CA THR A 364 8.73 -23.83 0.21
C THR A 364 7.61 -24.83 0.50
N ILE A 365 7.57 -25.39 1.71
CA ILE A 365 6.50 -26.32 2.14
C ILE A 365 5.13 -25.63 2.02
N ILE A 366 5.00 -24.42 2.54
CA ILE A 366 3.74 -23.63 2.49
C ILE A 366 3.34 -23.32 1.04
N LYS A 367 4.32 -22.95 0.19
CA LYS A 367 4.09 -22.72 -1.24
C LYS A 367 3.58 -23.99 -1.94
N ASN A 368 4.14 -25.16 -1.63
CA ASN A 368 3.73 -26.44 -2.20
C ASN A 368 2.36 -26.90 -1.70
N LEU A 369 1.99 -26.54 -0.48
CA LEU A 369 0.62 -26.68 0.02
C LEU A 369 -0.35 -25.65 -0.58
N ASN A 370 0.11 -24.79 -1.48
CA ASN A 370 -0.67 -23.70 -2.08
C ASN A 370 -1.34 -22.79 -1.03
N LEU A 371 -0.58 -22.51 0.03
CA LEU A 371 -0.93 -21.59 1.12
C LEU A 371 -0.05 -20.34 1.06
N THR A 372 -0.38 -19.34 1.87
CA THR A 372 0.39 -18.11 2.04
C THR A 372 0.74 -17.93 3.52
N MET A 373 2.01 -17.65 3.80
CA MET A 373 2.47 -17.19 5.11
C MET A 373 2.35 -15.66 5.16
N GLU A 374 1.70 -15.14 6.19
CA GLU A 374 1.55 -13.70 6.42
C GLU A 374 2.49 -13.24 7.54
N GLU A 375 2.92 -11.97 7.46
CA GLU A 375 3.69 -11.33 8.53
C GLU A 375 2.78 -11.13 9.76
N ILE A 376 3.26 -11.55 10.93
CA ILE A 376 2.59 -11.27 12.21
C ILE A 376 2.87 -9.81 12.55
N MET A 377 1.80 -9.03 12.74
CA MET A 377 1.86 -7.57 12.87
C MET A 377 2.61 -7.09 14.12
N ASP A 378 2.79 -7.95 15.12
CA ASP A 378 3.57 -7.69 16.33
C ASP A 378 4.16 -9.01 16.88
N PRO A 379 5.36 -9.41 16.42
CA PRO A 379 5.98 -10.68 16.82
C PRO A 379 6.48 -10.66 18.28
N ASP A 380 6.58 -9.48 18.91
CA ASP A 380 7.12 -9.28 20.25
C ASP A 380 6.06 -9.38 21.36
N ILE A 381 4.77 -9.55 21.01
CA ILE A 381 3.72 -9.88 21.97
C ILE A 381 4.01 -11.24 22.61
N GLU A 382 4.08 -11.26 23.94
CA GLU A 382 4.27 -12.47 24.75
C GLU A 382 3.24 -13.55 24.37
N GLY A 383 3.72 -14.67 23.82
CA GLY A 383 2.87 -15.77 23.33
C GLY A 383 2.89 -16.00 21.81
N PHE A 384 3.37 -15.04 21.00
CA PHE A 384 3.47 -15.16 19.54
C PHE A 384 4.84 -15.64 19.02
N LYS A 385 5.80 -15.90 19.92
CA LYS A 385 7.08 -16.53 19.57
C LYS A 385 6.85 -17.90 18.92
N ASP A 386 7.60 -18.15 17.83
CA ASP A 386 7.51 -19.36 17.01
C ASP A 386 6.12 -19.62 16.38
N CYS A 387 5.35 -18.55 16.16
CA CYS A 387 4.05 -18.63 15.51
C CYS A 387 4.12 -18.21 14.04
N ILE A 388 3.18 -18.72 13.24
CA ILE A 388 2.98 -18.35 11.84
C ILE A 388 1.49 -18.10 11.58
N ASP A 389 1.20 -17.14 10.71
CA ASP A 389 -0.16 -16.90 10.20
C ASP A 389 -0.29 -17.52 8.81
N ILE A 390 -1.12 -18.55 8.70
CA ILE A 390 -1.37 -19.29 7.46
C ILE A 390 -2.70 -18.87 6.87
N SER A 391 -2.71 -18.57 5.57
CA SER A 391 -3.94 -18.26 4.83
C SER A 391 -4.03 -18.91 3.46
N ASN A 392 -5.25 -18.94 2.90
CA ASN A 392 -5.45 -19.38 1.52
C ASN A 392 -4.84 -18.40 0.50
N ARG A 393 -4.16 -18.97 -0.50
CA ARG A 393 -3.65 -18.25 -1.67
C ARG A 393 -4.73 -17.99 -2.72
N ASP A 394 -5.58 -18.97 -2.97
CA ASP A 394 -6.64 -18.94 -3.99
C ASP A 394 -7.85 -18.15 -3.49
N ARG A 395 -8.48 -17.40 -4.40
CA ARG A 395 -9.70 -16.62 -4.14
C ARG A 395 -10.78 -16.88 -5.20
N ILE A 396 -10.36 -17.29 -6.39
CA ILE A 396 -11.16 -17.56 -7.58
C ILE A 396 -10.81 -18.95 -8.12
N GLY A 397 -11.72 -19.59 -8.85
CA GLY A 397 -11.60 -20.93 -9.42
C GLY A 397 -11.96 -22.07 -8.47
N LYS A 398 -12.31 -21.76 -7.22
CA LYS A 398 -12.75 -22.70 -6.19
C LYS A 398 -13.88 -22.08 -5.38
N THR A 399 -14.77 -22.90 -4.84
CA THR A 399 -15.84 -22.46 -3.93
C THR A 399 -15.27 -22.09 -2.57
N GLU A 400 -16.06 -21.40 -1.75
CA GLU A 400 -15.67 -21.05 -0.39
C GLU A 400 -15.36 -22.30 0.46
N ILE A 401 -16.18 -23.35 0.36
CA ILE A 401 -15.96 -24.62 1.07
C ILE A 401 -14.67 -25.29 0.60
N GLU A 402 -14.40 -25.34 -0.71
CA GLU A 402 -13.15 -25.94 -1.24
C GLU A 402 -11.92 -25.19 -0.76
N ILE A 403 -11.96 -23.86 -0.75
CA ILE A 403 -10.89 -23.02 -0.23
C ILE A 403 -10.63 -23.29 1.24
N ILE A 404 -11.68 -23.34 2.06
CA ILE A 404 -11.56 -23.59 3.49
C ILE A 404 -11.03 -25.00 3.73
N GLN A 405 -11.58 -26.02 3.06
CA GLN A 405 -11.12 -27.40 3.19
C GLN A 405 -9.64 -27.52 2.86
N HIS A 406 -9.19 -26.87 1.79
CA HIS A 406 -7.79 -26.89 1.39
C HIS A 406 -6.86 -26.28 2.46
N VAL A 407 -7.31 -25.22 3.16
CA VAL A 407 -6.57 -24.66 4.30
C VAL A 407 -6.57 -25.63 5.48
N LEU A 408 -7.72 -26.24 5.81
CA LEU A 408 -7.81 -27.23 6.89
C LEU A 408 -6.86 -28.41 6.66
N ASP A 409 -6.83 -28.95 5.45
CA ASP A 409 -5.97 -30.07 5.07
C ASP A 409 -4.48 -29.69 5.12
N GLY A 410 -4.14 -28.47 4.67
CA GLY A 410 -2.79 -27.94 4.73
C GLY A 410 -2.31 -27.71 6.16
N VAL A 411 -3.16 -27.17 7.03
CA VAL A 411 -2.86 -27.02 8.46
C VAL A 411 -2.68 -28.37 9.13
N ALA A 412 -3.50 -29.38 8.80
CA ALA A 412 -3.33 -30.76 9.28
C ALA A 412 -1.95 -31.32 8.95
N LYS A 413 -1.48 -31.13 7.71
CA LYS A 413 -0.13 -31.55 7.31
C LYS A 413 0.97 -30.83 8.07
N LEU A 414 0.86 -29.51 8.26
CA LEU A 414 1.87 -28.73 9.00
C LEU A 414 1.96 -29.18 10.46
N VAL A 415 0.82 -29.41 11.11
CA VAL A 415 0.78 -29.88 12.50
C VAL A 415 1.27 -31.32 12.61
N GLU A 416 0.96 -32.18 11.64
CA GLU A 416 1.52 -33.53 11.58
C GLU A 416 3.06 -33.51 11.49
N ILE A 417 3.64 -32.64 10.64
CA ILE A 417 5.09 -32.47 10.53
C ILE A 417 5.67 -32.04 11.88
N GLU A 418 5.09 -31.01 12.51
CA GLU A 418 5.56 -30.52 13.82
C GLU A 418 5.56 -31.61 14.88
N ARG A 419 4.47 -32.39 15.01
CA ARG A 419 4.38 -33.51 15.96
C ARG A 419 5.48 -34.54 15.77
N LYS A 420 5.83 -34.81 14.52
CA LYS A 420 6.87 -35.77 14.18
C LYS A 420 8.28 -35.23 14.47
N LEU A 421 8.49 -33.92 14.31
CA LEU A 421 9.71 -33.26 14.77
C LEU A 421 9.81 -33.29 16.31
N GLU A 422 8.70 -33.08 17.02
CA GLU A 422 8.63 -33.18 18.49
C GLU A 422 8.97 -34.61 18.97
N ALA A 423 8.63 -35.64 18.18
CA ALA A 423 8.98 -37.04 18.44
C ALA A 423 10.44 -37.40 18.07
N GLY A 424 11.26 -36.42 17.64
CA GLY A 424 12.67 -36.62 17.28
C GLY A 424 12.90 -37.07 15.82
N GLY A 425 11.86 -37.05 14.98
CA GLY A 425 11.99 -37.36 13.55
C GLY A 425 12.74 -36.28 12.77
N LYS A 426 13.26 -36.63 11.59
CA LYS A 426 13.93 -35.69 10.68
C LYS A 426 12.99 -35.26 9.56
N LEU A 427 12.97 -33.96 9.24
CA LEU A 427 12.09 -33.41 8.19
C LEU A 427 12.31 -34.09 6.82
N ASP A 428 13.55 -34.47 6.50
CA ASP A 428 13.92 -35.13 5.23
C ASP A 428 13.17 -36.45 4.98
N GLU A 429 12.89 -37.21 6.03
CA GLU A 429 12.21 -38.50 5.91
C GLU A 429 10.74 -38.30 5.53
N TYR A 430 10.13 -37.21 5.98
CA TYR A 430 8.73 -36.87 5.68
C TYR A 430 8.57 -36.26 4.31
N LEU A 431 9.50 -35.38 3.92
CA LEU A 431 9.52 -34.79 2.60
C LEU A 431 9.67 -35.83 1.46
N ARG A 432 10.30 -36.99 1.73
CA ARG A 432 10.40 -38.12 0.78
C ARG A 432 9.13 -38.99 0.69
N GLN A 433 8.30 -38.99 1.72
CA GLN A 433 7.05 -39.78 1.76
C GLN A 433 5.89 -39.09 1.06
N VAL A 434 5.98 -37.77 0.84
CA VAL A 434 5.00 -37.03 0.04
C VAL A 434 5.25 -37.34 -1.45
N ASN A 435 4.23 -37.89 -2.12
CA ASN A 435 4.31 -38.37 -3.50
C ASN A 435 5.00 -37.35 -4.46
N PRO A 436 5.93 -37.78 -5.32
CA PRO A 436 6.67 -36.90 -6.24
C PRO A 436 5.79 -36.15 -7.26
N SER A 437 4.54 -36.58 -7.46
CA SER A 437 3.60 -35.94 -8.38
C SER A 437 3.02 -34.62 -7.86
N ASP A 438 3.16 -34.31 -6.57
CA ASP A 438 2.62 -33.08 -5.95
C ASP A 438 3.72 -32.10 -5.47
N VAL A 439 4.99 -32.44 -5.67
CA VAL A 439 6.12 -31.64 -5.18
C VAL A 439 7.23 -31.57 -6.24
N ILE A 440 7.25 -30.49 -7.02
CA ILE A 440 8.44 -30.12 -7.79
C ILE A 440 9.47 -29.59 -6.78
N TYR A 441 10.38 -30.45 -6.34
CA TYR A 441 11.66 -30.01 -5.81
C TYR A 441 12.50 -29.51 -6.98
N GLU A 442 12.36 -28.24 -7.35
CA GLU A 442 13.48 -27.52 -7.97
C GLU A 442 14.39 -27.09 -6.82
N ILE A 443 15.32 -27.98 -6.46
CA ILE A 443 16.58 -27.54 -5.87
C ILE A 443 17.26 -26.78 -7.01
N GLN A 444 17.07 -25.48 -7.04
CA GLN A 444 17.85 -24.59 -7.87
C GLN A 444 19.24 -24.53 -7.21
N THR A 445 20.07 -25.55 -7.47
CA THR A 445 21.51 -25.40 -7.30
C THR A 445 21.96 -24.39 -8.34
N ASP A 446 22.59 -23.33 -7.84
CA ASP A 446 23.13 -22.17 -8.56
C ASP A 446 24.27 -22.52 -9.56
N GLU A 447 24.33 -23.76 -10.03
CA GLU A 447 25.39 -24.28 -10.91
C GLU A 447 24.92 -24.55 -12.35
N THR A 448 23.63 -24.44 -12.67
CA THR A 448 23.12 -24.75 -14.02
C THR A 448 22.92 -23.53 -14.93
N LEU A 449 22.80 -22.32 -14.38
CA LEU A 449 22.70 -21.07 -15.16
C LEU A 449 24.05 -20.60 -15.74
N GLN A 450 25.19 -21.06 -15.20
CA GLN A 450 26.50 -20.68 -15.75
C GLN A 450 26.95 -21.53 -16.95
N THR A 451 26.32 -22.68 -17.20
CA THR A 451 26.82 -23.65 -18.19
C THR A 451 26.20 -23.47 -19.58
N GLU A 452 24.95 -23.00 -19.66
CA GLU A 452 24.30 -22.67 -20.94
C GLU A 452 24.74 -21.29 -21.48
N GLU A 453 24.90 -20.28 -20.62
CA GLU A 453 25.40 -18.97 -21.05
C GLU A 453 26.86 -19.04 -21.52
N LYS A 454 27.73 -19.81 -20.84
CA LYS A 454 29.12 -20.00 -21.28
C LYS A 454 29.22 -20.83 -22.57
N GLY A 455 28.31 -21.78 -22.80
CA GLY A 455 28.27 -22.57 -24.04
C GLY A 455 27.79 -21.77 -25.25
N ILE A 456 26.81 -20.87 -25.05
CA ILE A 456 26.32 -19.96 -26.08
C ILE A 456 27.34 -18.86 -26.35
N LEU A 457 27.95 -18.26 -25.30
CA LEU A 457 29.04 -17.29 -25.45
C LEU A 457 30.29 -17.91 -26.09
N ALA A 458 30.65 -19.15 -25.77
CA ALA A 458 31.79 -19.83 -26.42
C ALA A 458 31.50 -20.20 -27.88
N LYS A 459 30.26 -20.56 -28.23
CA LYS A 459 29.83 -20.77 -29.62
C LYS A 459 29.78 -19.46 -30.41
N ILE A 460 29.30 -18.37 -29.79
CA ILE A 460 29.28 -17.04 -30.40
C ILE A 460 30.71 -16.49 -30.53
N LEU A 461 31.57 -16.66 -29.52
CA LEU A 461 32.98 -16.27 -29.60
C LEU A 461 33.74 -17.09 -30.64
N ASN A 462 33.55 -18.41 -30.73
CA ASN A 462 34.19 -19.20 -31.80
C ASN A 462 33.62 -18.88 -33.19
N SER A 463 32.33 -18.54 -33.28
CA SER A 463 31.73 -18.07 -34.54
C SER A 463 32.24 -16.68 -34.94
N LEU A 464 32.58 -15.81 -33.97
CA LEU A 464 33.15 -14.49 -34.21
C LEU A 464 34.67 -14.54 -34.46
N LEU A 465 35.40 -15.43 -33.79
CA LEU A 465 36.85 -15.60 -33.93
C LEU A 465 37.23 -16.33 -35.24
N ASN A 466 36.36 -17.20 -35.75
CA ASN A 466 36.57 -17.89 -37.05
C ASN A 466 35.91 -17.18 -38.24
N MET A 467 35.23 -16.05 -38.03
CA MET A 467 34.90 -15.16 -39.14
C MET A 467 36.16 -14.40 -39.53
N GLN A 468 36.78 -14.78 -40.65
CA GLN A 468 37.67 -13.88 -41.37
C GLN A 468 36.85 -12.63 -41.73
N PHE A 469 36.99 -11.59 -40.90
CA PHE A 469 36.34 -10.30 -41.08
C PHE A 469 36.91 -9.63 -42.33
N ASP A 470 36.28 -9.87 -43.48
CA ASP A 470 36.49 -9.07 -44.67
C ASP A 470 35.75 -7.73 -44.50
N ILE A 471 36.46 -6.73 -43.99
CA ILE A 471 35.99 -5.35 -43.80
C ILE A 471 35.38 -4.75 -45.09
N ARG A 472 35.68 -5.32 -46.27
CA ARG A 472 35.08 -4.91 -47.55
C ARG A 472 33.59 -5.23 -47.66
N ARG A 473 33.02 -6.07 -46.78
CA ARG A 473 31.60 -6.43 -46.76
C ARG A 473 30.72 -5.54 -45.87
N PHE A 474 31.31 -4.61 -45.10
CA PHE A 474 30.57 -3.66 -44.25
C PHE A 474 30.18 -2.37 -44.98
N ASP A 475 30.07 -2.42 -46.31
CA ASP A 475 29.49 -1.37 -47.13
C ASP A 475 28.01 -1.70 -47.37
N ILE A 476 27.15 -1.32 -46.40
CA ILE A 476 25.70 -1.61 -46.41
C ILE A 476 24.98 -0.87 -47.57
N TYR A 477 25.66 0.07 -48.23
CA TYR A 477 25.13 0.78 -49.38
C TYR A 477 25.81 0.32 -50.66
N ARG A 478 24.99 -0.03 -51.67
CA ARG A 478 25.47 -0.28 -53.02
C ARG A 478 26.12 1.02 -53.54
N LYS A 479 27.46 1.08 -53.59
CA LYS A 479 28.19 2.22 -54.18
C LYS A 479 27.68 2.44 -55.60
N ILE A 480 26.99 3.55 -55.81
CA ILE A 480 26.55 3.97 -57.12
C ILE A 480 27.82 4.23 -57.94
N PRO A 481 27.93 3.73 -59.19
CA PRO A 481 29.08 3.98 -60.05
C PRO A 481 29.43 5.48 -60.07
N LYS A 482 30.72 5.83 -60.04
CA LYS A 482 31.18 7.23 -60.07
C LYS A 482 30.66 7.99 -61.30
N ASP A 483 30.32 7.27 -62.36
CA ASP A 483 29.77 7.80 -63.61
C ASP A 483 28.31 8.27 -63.47
N LEU A 484 27.62 7.87 -62.39
CA LEU A 484 26.23 8.22 -62.08
C LEU A 484 26.11 9.13 -60.85
N THR A 485 27.23 9.58 -60.28
CA THR A 485 27.24 10.47 -59.10
C THR A 485 28.07 11.71 -59.39
N GLN A 486 27.48 12.90 -59.27
CA GLN A 486 28.24 14.15 -59.23
C GLN A 486 28.47 14.57 -57.77
N PRO A 487 29.73 14.73 -57.33
CA PRO A 487 30.01 15.29 -56.03
C PRO A 487 29.56 16.75 -56.01
N THR A 488 28.65 17.10 -55.11
CA THR A 488 28.23 18.48 -54.89
C THR A 488 28.91 19.02 -53.63
N THR A 489 29.44 20.23 -53.71
CA THR A 489 30.05 20.93 -52.56
C THR A 489 29.02 21.14 -51.45
N THR A 490 27.76 21.39 -51.81
CA THR A 490 26.62 21.49 -50.89
C THR A 490 26.37 20.18 -50.14
N GLY A 491 26.43 19.03 -50.82
CA GLY A 491 26.27 17.71 -50.20
C GLY A 491 27.37 17.42 -49.18
N ALA A 492 28.64 17.73 -49.52
CA ALA A 492 29.76 17.57 -48.61
C ALA A 492 29.63 18.45 -47.35
N ALA A 493 29.19 19.70 -47.50
CA ALA A 493 28.95 20.61 -46.37
C ALA A 493 27.85 20.09 -45.43
N ILE A 494 26.74 19.58 -45.99
CA ILE A 494 25.65 18.99 -45.19
C ILE A 494 26.15 17.77 -44.43
N SER A 495 26.92 16.88 -45.07
CA SER A 495 27.47 15.69 -44.40
C SER A 495 28.39 16.04 -43.24
N ILE A 496 29.26 17.06 -43.39
CA ILE A 496 30.14 17.53 -42.31
C ILE A 496 29.31 18.09 -41.14
N ILE A 497 28.31 18.92 -41.43
CA ILE A 497 27.41 19.48 -40.41
C ILE A 497 26.67 18.36 -39.67
N CYS A 498 26.12 17.37 -40.38
CA CYS A 498 25.44 16.23 -39.77
C CYS A 498 26.38 15.41 -38.87
N VAL A 499 27.61 15.12 -39.32
CA VAL A 499 28.59 14.38 -38.52
C VAL A 499 28.97 15.17 -37.27
N SER A 500 29.24 16.47 -37.40
CA SER A 500 29.53 17.33 -36.24
C SER A 500 28.36 17.37 -35.25
N PHE A 501 27.13 17.48 -35.73
CA PHE A 501 25.93 17.47 -34.89
C PHE A 501 25.76 16.14 -34.13
N ILE A 502 25.96 15.01 -34.82
CA ILE A 502 25.92 13.68 -34.21
C ILE A 502 27.02 13.53 -33.15
N SER A 503 28.24 13.98 -33.43
CA SER A 503 29.33 13.94 -32.44
C SER A 503 29.04 14.79 -31.20
N ILE A 504 28.42 15.96 -31.37
CA ILE A 504 28.01 16.81 -30.24
C ILE A 504 26.93 16.12 -29.40
N LEU A 505 25.92 15.52 -30.03
CA LEU A 505 24.88 14.78 -29.31
C LEU A 505 25.47 13.61 -28.52
N ILE A 506 26.37 12.83 -29.12
CA ILE A 506 27.05 11.72 -28.44
C ILE A 506 27.86 12.25 -27.25
N PHE A 507 28.55 13.38 -27.39
CA PHE A 507 29.31 13.96 -26.28
C PHE A 507 28.40 14.45 -25.15
N ILE A 508 27.27 15.06 -25.48
CA ILE A 508 26.28 15.51 -24.49
C ILE A 508 25.67 14.32 -23.74
N GLU A 509 25.27 13.28 -24.47
CA GLU A 509 24.72 12.06 -23.87
C GLU A 509 25.75 11.34 -23.00
N LEU A 510 27.00 11.27 -23.45
CA LEU A 510 28.09 10.68 -22.67
C LEU A 510 28.38 11.50 -21.40
N TYR A 511 28.38 12.83 -21.51
CA TYR A 511 28.54 13.71 -20.35
C TYR A 511 27.38 13.55 -19.36
N TYR A 512 26.15 13.47 -19.87
CA TYR A 512 24.96 13.24 -19.05
C TYR A 512 25.02 11.88 -18.36
N PHE A 513 25.39 10.81 -19.09
CA PHE A 513 25.55 9.45 -18.57
C PHE A 513 26.60 9.35 -17.44
N ILE A 514 27.69 10.12 -17.52
CA ILE A 514 28.75 10.12 -16.50
C ILE A 514 28.38 11.02 -15.30
N THR A 515 27.38 11.89 -15.43
CA THR A 515 26.98 12.79 -14.36
C THR A 515 26.12 12.04 -13.33
N PRO A 516 26.54 11.98 -12.05
CA PRO A 516 25.77 11.27 -11.02
C PRO A 516 24.47 12.02 -10.71
N GLU A 517 23.35 11.32 -10.75
CA GLU A 517 22.04 11.83 -10.36
C GLU A 517 21.74 11.48 -8.89
N VAL A 518 21.20 12.44 -8.13
CA VAL A 518 20.76 12.21 -6.74
C VAL A 518 19.28 11.86 -6.75
N VAL A 519 18.96 10.61 -6.40
CA VAL A 519 17.58 10.12 -6.29
C VAL A 519 17.13 10.20 -4.82
N SER A 520 15.96 10.79 -4.57
CA SER A 520 15.34 10.84 -3.25
C SER A 520 14.14 9.91 -3.22
N GLU A 521 14.20 8.86 -2.39
CA GLU A 521 13.13 7.90 -2.21
C GLU A 521 12.55 7.99 -0.79
N LEU A 522 11.24 7.80 -0.66
CA LEU A 522 10.54 7.72 0.62
C LEU A 522 10.14 6.26 0.86
N PHE A 523 10.66 5.67 1.93
CA PHE A 523 10.30 4.33 2.37
C PHE A 523 9.94 4.35 3.85
N VAL A 524 9.22 3.32 4.30
CA VAL A 524 8.91 3.14 5.71
C VAL A 524 10.19 2.65 6.39
N ASP A 525 10.64 3.38 7.42
CA ASP A 525 11.79 2.99 8.22
C ASP A 525 11.51 1.64 8.89
N ILE A 526 12.23 0.60 8.49
CA ILE A 526 12.16 -0.74 9.09
C ILE A 526 13.42 -0.89 9.93
N PRO A 527 13.35 -1.04 11.26
CA PRO A 527 14.53 -1.22 12.07
C PRO A 527 15.25 -2.51 11.65
N GLU A 528 16.47 -2.39 11.14
CA GLU A 528 17.33 -3.54 10.87
C GLU A 528 17.69 -4.24 12.19
N SER A 529 17.56 -5.57 12.22
CA SER A 529 17.78 -6.39 13.42
C SER A 529 19.17 -6.16 14.02
N GLY A 530 19.24 -5.40 15.11
CA GLY A 530 20.47 -5.16 15.88
C GLY A 530 20.83 -3.68 16.12
N GLN A 531 20.23 -2.72 15.42
CA GLN A 531 20.30 -1.31 15.83
C GLN A 531 19.21 -1.06 16.88
N ALA A 532 19.61 -0.88 18.13
CA ALA A 532 18.69 -0.48 19.21
C ALA A 532 17.87 0.75 18.78
N ASP A 533 16.62 0.84 19.25
CA ASP A 533 15.61 1.92 19.02
C ASP A 533 16.02 3.33 19.49
N ARG A 534 17.32 3.63 19.50
CA ARG A 534 17.91 4.86 20.01
C ARG A 534 18.65 5.62 18.91
N ILE A 535 18.35 6.91 18.82
CA ILE A 535 18.99 7.87 17.92
C ILE A 535 20.21 8.48 18.63
N PRO A 536 21.43 8.40 18.08
CA PRO A 536 22.56 9.14 18.61
C PRO A 536 22.41 10.64 18.27
N VAL A 537 22.64 11.49 19.27
CA VAL A 537 22.53 12.95 19.20
C VAL A 537 23.87 13.54 19.61
N HIS A 538 24.34 14.51 18.84
CA HIS A 538 25.52 15.29 19.17
C HIS A 538 25.19 16.78 19.11
N ILE A 539 25.51 17.49 20.19
CA ILE A 539 25.23 18.92 20.37
C ILE A 539 26.48 19.68 20.82
N ASP A 540 26.72 20.82 20.19
CA ASP A 540 27.75 21.80 20.53
C ASP A 540 27.13 23.19 20.61
N ILE A 541 27.07 23.75 21.82
CA ILE A 541 26.35 24.99 22.13
C ILE A 541 27.11 25.81 23.17
N SER A 542 27.23 27.11 22.94
CA SER A 542 27.77 28.08 23.89
C SER A 542 26.66 28.88 24.55
N VAL A 543 26.55 28.82 25.87
CA VAL A 543 25.74 29.74 26.70
C VAL A 543 26.65 30.84 27.22
N LEU A 544 26.37 32.10 26.87
CA LEU A 544 27.39 33.16 26.95
C LEU A 544 27.52 33.82 28.33
N ASN A 545 26.45 33.77 29.12
CA ASN A 545 26.30 34.54 30.36
C ASN A 545 25.99 33.66 31.57
N ILE A 546 26.27 32.36 31.48
CA ILE A 546 26.16 31.41 32.60
C ILE A 546 27.43 30.55 32.67
N ALA A 547 28.07 30.50 33.85
CA ALA A 547 29.24 29.67 34.09
C ALA A 547 28.92 28.17 34.04
N CYS A 548 29.89 27.34 33.65
CA CYS A 548 29.69 25.90 33.43
C CYS A 548 29.17 25.11 34.64
N GLN A 549 29.41 25.61 35.85
CA GLN A 549 28.93 24.99 37.08
C GLN A 549 27.41 25.12 37.27
N TYR A 550 26.75 25.98 36.51
CA TYR A 550 25.31 26.25 36.63
C TYR A 550 24.50 25.69 35.45
N VAL A 551 25.11 25.00 34.49
CA VAL A 551 24.39 24.51 33.30
C VAL A 551 24.49 22.99 33.21
N GLY A 552 23.36 22.31 33.01
CA GLY A 552 23.33 20.87 32.74
C GLY A 552 22.37 20.54 31.59
N ILE A 553 22.39 19.28 31.16
CA ILE A 553 21.48 18.74 30.15
C ILE A 553 20.49 17.82 30.87
N ASP A 554 19.20 17.97 30.59
CA ASP A 554 18.14 17.07 31.02
C ASP A 554 17.49 16.44 29.79
N ILE A 555 17.17 15.15 29.87
CA ILE A 555 16.56 14.38 28.79
C ILE A 555 15.29 13.73 29.34
N GLN A 556 14.15 14.02 28.73
CA GLN A 556 12.86 13.48 29.12
C GLN A 556 12.09 12.97 27.89
N ASP A 557 11.57 11.75 27.97
CA ASP A 557 10.70 11.19 26.95
C ASP A 557 9.33 10.78 27.48
N ASP A 558 8.37 10.62 26.57
CA ASP A 558 6.97 10.28 26.90
C ASP A 558 6.80 8.80 27.32
N LEU A 559 7.85 7.97 27.19
CA LEU A 559 7.87 6.57 27.62
C LEU A 559 8.47 6.38 29.03
N GLY A 560 8.80 7.47 29.74
CA GLY A 560 9.19 7.44 31.14
C GLY A 560 10.69 7.44 31.41
N ARG A 561 11.55 7.69 30.42
CA ARG A 561 12.98 7.99 30.66
C ARG A 561 13.10 9.46 31.08
N HIS A 562 13.72 9.67 32.23
CA HIS A 562 14.03 11.00 32.75
C HIS A 562 15.45 10.97 33.31
N GLU A 563 16.38 11.65 32.63
CA GLU A 563 17.80 11.73 33.01
C GLU A 563 18.16 13.17 33.37
N VAL A 564 18.01 13.50 34.65
CA VAL A 564 18.34 14.83 35.17
C VAL A 564 19.85 15.00 35.26
N GLY A 565 20.38 16.03 34.62
CA GLY A 565 21.80 16.41 34.77
C GLY A 565 22.75 15.42 34.11
N PHE A 566 22.46 15.01 32.87
CA PHE A 566 23.28 14.09 32.09
C PHE A 566 24.76 14.55 32.02
N ILE A 567 25.67 13.72 32.55
CA ILE A 567 27.12 14.01 32.68
C ILE A 567 27.95 13.21 31.66
N ASP A 568 27.51 11.99 31.34
CA ASP A 568 28.27 11.09 30.48
C ASP A 568 28.53 11.72 29.10
N ASN A 569 29.76 11.62 28.60
CA ASN A 569 30.14 12.20 27.30
C ASN A 569 29.79 13.69 27.12
N THR A 570 29.73 14.46 28.21
CA THR A 570 29.49 15.90 28.22
C THR A 570 30.75 16.64 28.64
N LEU A 571 31.34 17.40 27.73
CA LEU A 571 32.50 18.26 27.97
C LEU A 571 32.04 19.71 28.09
N LYS A 572 32.34 20.34 29.23
CA LYS A 572 32.03 21.74 29.51
C LYS A 572 33.33 22.54 29.51
N THR A 573 33.41 23.56 28.66
CA THR A 573 34.58 24.45 28.55
C THR A 573 34.18 25.88 28.92
N PRO A 574 34.87 26.54 29.85
CA PRO A 574 34.55 27.91 30.22
C PRO A 574 34.85 28.86 29.06
N GLU A 575 33.90 29.74 28.75
CA GLU A 575 34.05 30.81 27.76
C GLU A 575 33.85 32.17 28.46
N ASN A 576 34.18 33.28 27.78
CA ASN A 576 34.03 34.65 28.31
C ASN A 576 34.66 34.86 29.71
N ASN A 577 35.94 34.49 29.89
CA ASN A 577 36.65 34.59 31.18
C ASN A 577 35.93 33.89 32.36
N GLY A 578 35.19 32.81 32.08
CA GLY A 578 34.47 32.03 33.10
C GLY A 578 33.02 32.45 33.33
N LEU A 579 32.55 33.50 32.65
CA LEU A 579 31.15 33.94 32.70
C LEU A 579 30.22 33.13 31.76
N GLY A 580 30.78 32.44 30.77
CA GLY A 580 30.04 31.60 29.83
C GLY A 580 30.49 30.15 29.87
N CYS A 581 29.74 29.29 29.20
CA CYS A 581 30.03 27.87 29.08
C CYS A 581 29.70 27.33 27.69
N ARG A 582 30.66 26.64 27.08
CA ARG A 582 30.44 25.82 25.90
C ARG A 582 30.32 24.36 26.28
N ILE A 583 29.23 23.75 25.83
CA ILE A 583 28.82 22.39 26.13
C ILE A 583 28.91 21.59 24.84
N ASN A 584 29.74 20.55 24.86
CA ASN A 584 29.84 19.56 23.81
C ASN A 584 29.39 18.21 24.40
N ALA A 585 28.24 17.70 23.95
CA ALA A 585 27.63 16.50 24.51
C ALA A 585 27.23 15.50 23.42
N SER A 586 27.41 14.21 23.72
CA SER A 586 26.99 13.11 22.85
C SER A 586 26.16 12.10 23.63
N PHE A 587 24.88 11.95 23.29
CA PHE A 587 23.94 11.09 24.01
C PHE A 587 23.04 10.32 23.04
N LYS A 588 22.28 9.36 23.56
CA LYS A 588 21.31 8.57 22.77
C LYS A 588 19.91 8.86 23.27
N ILE A 589 18.96 9.14 22.38
CA ILE A 589 17.53 9.35 22.71
C ILE A 589 16.69 8.21 22.13
N ASN A 590 15.54 7.91 22.73
CA ASN A 590 14.62 6.91 22.17
C ASN A 590 13.88 7.48 20.95
N ARG A 591 13.44 6.62 20.02
CA ARG A 591 12.64 7.00 18.83
C ARG A 591 11.17 7.34 19.18
N VAL A 592 10.95 8.13 20.23
CA VAL A 592 9.63 8.58 20.69
C VAL A 592 9.61 10.09 20.89
N PRO A 593 8.42 10.71 20.92
CA PRO A 593 8.28 12.09 21.32
C PRO A 593 8.89 12.33 22.70
N GLY A 594 9.59 13.45 22.83
CA GLY A 594 10.31 13.84 24.04
C GLY A 594 10.97 15.20 23.87
N ASN A 595 11.65 15.64 24.91
CA ASN A 595 12.37 16.89 24.94
C ASN A 595 13.73 16.71 25.64
N PHE A 596 14.68 17.56 25.29
CA PHE A 596 15.91 17.71 26.05
C PHE A 596 16.13 19.20 26.31
N HIS A 597 16.58 19.51 27.52
CA HIS A 597 16.66 20.89 28.01
C HIS A 597 18.10 21.17 28.42
N ILE A 598 18.57 22.37 28.09
CA ILE A 598 19.79 22.92 28.67
C ILE A 598 19.33 23.89 29.74
N SER A 599 19.47 23.49 30.99
CA SER A 599 18.85 24.19 32.12
C SER A 599 19.82 24.36 33.28
N THR A 600 19.51 25.32 34.16
CA THR A 600 20.21 25.46 35.43
C THR A 600 19.73 24.46 36.47
N HIS A 601 18.48 24.00 36.35
CA HIS A 601 17.89 22.98 37.22
C HIS A 601 18.63 21.64 37.14
N SER A 602 19.27 21.38 35.99
CA SER A 602 20.10 20.21 35.74
C SER A 602 21.49 20.29 36.37
N SER A 603 21.78 21.33 37.17
CA SER A 603 23.02 21.49 37.94
C SER A 603 22.76 21.54 39.45
N ASN A 604 23.75 21.11 40.24
CA ASN A 604 23.69 21.07 41.70
C ASN A 604 23.67 22.45 42.38
N ILE A 605 23.94 23.51 41.62
CA ILE A 605 24.01 24.89 42.11
C ILE A 605 23.15 25.75 41.17
N GLN A 606 22.35 26.66 41.73
CA GLN A 606 21.49 27.57 40.98
C GLN A 606 22.09 28.99 40.96
N PRO A 607 22.07 29.69 39.82
CA PRO A 607 22.43 31.11 39.75
C PRO A 607 21.25 31.99 40.22
N GLU A 608 21.55 33.19 40.73
CA GLU A 608 20.54 34.17 41.15
C GLU A 608 19.76 34.75 39.95
N TYR A 609 20.40 34.82 38.78
CA TYR A 609 19.82 35.24 37.51
C TYR A 609 20.27 34.30 36.38
N GLY A 610 19.34 33.82 35.56
CA GLY A 610 19.65 32.98 34.38
C GLY A 610 19.52 33.78 33.08
N ASP A 611 20.63 33.99 32.37
CA ASP A 611 20.63 34.51 30.99
C ASP A 611 21.01 33.39 30.01
N MET A 612 20.00 32.83 29.33
CA MET A 612 20.14 31.69 28.45
C MET A 612 20.49 32.06 26.99
N LYS A 613 21.00 33.27 26.74
CA LYS A 613 21.54 33.63 25.41
C LYS A 613 22.62 32.66 25.00
N HIS A 614 22.45 32.09 23.81
CA HIS A 614 23.33 31.04 23.34
C HIS A 614 23.59 31.11 21.84
N VAL A 615 24.66 30.41 21.44
CA VAL A 615 25.04 30.15 20.06
C VAL A 615 25.08 28.65 19.87
N ILE A 616 24.25 28.13 18.97
CA ILE A 616 24.27 26.71 18.58
C ILE A 616 25.31 26.56 17.47
N HIS A 617 26.44 25.92 17.79
CA HIS A 617 27.50 25.67 16.81
C HIS A 617 27.13 24.50 15.92
N GLU A 618 26.69 23.39 16.52
CA GLU A 618 26.32 22.17 15.83
C GLU A 618 25.25 21.39 16.60
N LEU A 619 24.26 20.87 15.87
CA LEU A 619 23.29 19.90 16.39
C LEU A 619 23.07 18.86 15.29
N THR A 620 23.30 17.59 15.61
CA THR A 620 23.21 16.48 14.67
C THR A 620 22.54 15.26 15.29
N PHE A 621 21.86 14.51 14.43
CA PHE A 621 21.14 13.29 14.76
C PHE A 621 21.61 12.21 13.78
N GLY A 622 22.04 11.04 14.29
CA GLY A 622 22.56 9.95 13.47
C GLY A 622 24.02 10.11 13.05
N ASP A 623 24.37 9.47 11.94
CA ASP A 623 25.72 9.48 11.39
C ASP A 623 26.11 10.82 10.78
N SER A 624 27.37 11.24 10.97
CA SER A 624 27.92 12.42 10.29
C SER A 624 28.27 12.11 8.84
N ILE A 625 27.79 12.95 7.91
CA ILE A 625 28.08 12.80 6.48
C ILE A 625 29.37 13.54 6.12
N LYS A 626 30.46 12.82 5.84
CA LYS A 626 31.68 13.41 5.23
C LYS A 626 31.45 13.65 3.74
N GLY A 627 31.69 14.87 3.22
CA GLY A 627 31.54 15.20 1.79
C GLY A 627 30.46 16.25 1.42
N PHE A 628 30.05 17.08 2.38
CA PHE A 628 28.95 18.07 2.33
C PHE A 628 28.84 19.00 1.10
N ARG A 629 29.85 19.09 0.23
CA ARG A 629 29.84 20.02 -0.91
C ARG A 629 28.98 19.55 -2.09
N ARG A 630 28.66 18.26 -2.20
CA ARG A 630 27.97 17.68 -3.37
C ARG A 630 26.50 17.28 -3.13
N ILE A 631 25.94 17.52 -1.94
CA ILE A 631 24.59 17.06 -1.58
C ILE A 631 23.56 18.19 -1.81
N PRO A 632 22.49 17.98 -2.61
CA PRO A 632 21.35 18.88 -2.70
C PRO A 632 20.68 19.04 -1.33
N ASN A 633 20.16 20.23 -0.97
CA ASN A 633 19.49 20.49 0.32
C ASN A 633 20.33 20.27 1.59
N ARG A 634 21.64 20.54 1.54
CA ARG A 634 22.57 20.49 2.69
C ARG A 634 22.09 21.17 3.99
N LYS A 635 21.20 22.17 3.89
CA LYS A 635 20.65 22.89 5.05
C LYS A 635 19.69 22.05 5.89
N ALA A 636 19.10 20.98 5.34
CA ALA A 636 18.14 20.13 6.03
C ALA A 636 18.78 19.22 7.10
N PHE A 637 20.07 18.90 6.96
CA PHE A 637 20.82 18.08 7.93
C PHE A 637 21.41 18.87 9.09
N HIS A 638 21.64 20.18 8.89
CA HIS A 638 22.18 21.08 9.91
C HIS A 638 21.50 22.46 9.88
N PRO A 639 20.18 22.52 10.08
CA PRO A 639 19.43 23.77 9.97
C PRO A 639 19.80 24.78 11.07
N LEU A 640 20.26 24.32 12.24
CA LEU A 640 20.66 25.14 13.39
C LEU A 640 22.17 25.43 13.48
N ARG A 641 22.95 25.08 12.46
CA ARG A 641 24.41 25.29 12.50
C ARG A 641 24.74 26.78 12.48
N ARG A 642 25.51 27.23 13.49
CA ARG A 642 25.86 28.64 13.75
C ARG A 642 24.63 29.53 13.99
N PHE A 643 23.57 28.98 14.56
CA PHE A 643 22.40 29.76 14.93
C PHE A 643 22.74 30.62 16.15
N ASN A 644 22.63 31.94 16.02
CA ASN A 644 22.99 32.89 17.06
C ASN A 644 21.74 33.55 17.63
N ASN A 645 21.54 33.44 18.94
CA ASN A 645 20.40 34.02 19.66
C ASN A 645 20.81 35.10 20.68
N THR A 646 21.94 35.78 20.50
CA THR A 646 22.48 36.81 21.41
C THR A 646 21.63 38.07 21.55
N ASN A 647 20.78 38.39 20.57
CA ASN A 647 20.07 39.68 20.50
C ASN A 647 18.68 39.65 21.15
N ARG A 648 18.34 38.57 21.87
CA ARG A 648 17.03 38.37 22.51
C ARG A 648 17.05 38.75 24.00
N PRO A 649 15.89 39.04 24.61
CA PRO A 649 15.80 39.32 26.05
C PRO A 649 16.31 38.14 26.88
N SER A 650 17.06 38.45 27.95
CA SER A 650 17.78 37.49 28.81
C SER A 650 16.88 36.59 29.67
N HIS A 651 15.60 36.95 29.86
CA HIS A 651 14.71 36.30 30.84
C HIS A 651 13.62 35.41 30.22
N ILE A 652 13.82 34.91 29.00
CA ILE A 652 12.83 34.08 28.30
C ILE A 652 13.42 32.69 28.02
N SER A 653 12.60 31.65 28.17
CA SER A 653 12.93 30.31 27.67
C SER A 653 13.11 30.33 26.15
N HIS A 654 14.06 29.56 25.65
CA HIS A 654 14.30 29.43 24.22
C HIS A 654 13.83 28.07 23.74
N ASP A 655 12.65 28.03 23.11
CA ASP A 655 12.01 26.77 22.74
C ASP A 655 12.23 26.48 21.25
N TYR A 656 12.82 25.32 20.95
CA TYR A 656 13.06 24.83 19.60
C TYR A 656 12.21 23.58 19.33
N LEU A 657 11.10 23.76 18.61
CA LEU A 657 10.24 22.66 18.19
C LEU A 657 10.85 22.00 16.96
N MET A 658 11.31 20.76 17.09
CA MET A 658 12.02 20.04 16.02
C MET A 658 11.20 18.87 15.51
N LYS A 659 11.17 18.70 14.18
CA LYS A 659 10.65 17.50 13.51
C LYS A 659 11.82 16.78 12.85
N ILE A 660 12.14 15.60 13.36
CA ILE A 660 13.27 14.78 12.94
C ILE A 660 12.76 13.69 12.00
N VAL A 661 13.44 13.47 10.88
CA VAL A 661 13.08 12.52 9.83
C VAL A 661 14.28 11.60 9.54
N PRO A 662 14.13 10.27 9.64
CA PRO A 662 15.20 9.33 9.29
C PRO A 662 15.56 9.45 7.81
N THR A 663 16.85 9.38 7.49
CA THR A 663 17.34 9.42 6.12
C THR A 663 18.43 8.38 5.94
N ILE A 664 18.45 7.69 4.80
CA ILE A 664 19.57 6.84 4.43
C ILE A 664 20.35 7.56 3.34
N TYR A 665 21.67 7.65 3.52
CA TYR A 665 22.59 8.19 2.53
C TYR A 665 23.50 7.06 2.05
N GLU A 666 23.43 6.75 0.77
CA GLU A 666 24.29 5.77 0.10
C GLU A 666 25.23 6.52 -0.86
N ASP A 667 26.53 6.27 -0.73
CA ASP A 667 27.52 6.87 -1.63
C ASP A 667 27.80 6.01 -2.88
N LEU A 668 28.60 6.54 -3.81
CA LEU A 668 29.00 5.82 -5.04
C LEU A 668 29.80 4.52 -4.76
N GLY A 669 30.29 4.34 -3.53
CA GLY A 669 30.96 3.12 -3.08
C GLY A 669 30.03 2.12 -2.40
N TYR A 670 28.71 2.33 -2.46
CA TYR A 670 27.68 1.53 -1.79
C TYR A 670 27.82 1.51 -0.25
N VAL A 671 28.45 2.55 0.32
CA VAL A 671 28.52 2.69 1.78
C VAL A 671 27.28 3.43 2.25
N ARG A 672 26.45 2.74 3.04
CA ARG A 672 25.25 3.30 3.67
C ARG A 672 25.58 3.98 4.98
N ARG A 673 24.98 5.14 5.19
CA ARG A 673 24.99 5.92 6.44
C ARG A 673 23.56 6.27 6.82
N TYR A 674 23.31 6.46 8.11
CA TYR A 674 21.98 6.74 8.67
C TYR A 674 21.93 8.13 9.33
N PRO A 675 22.07 9.22 8.56
CA PRO A 675 21.86 10.59 9.07
C PRO A 675 20.37 10.88 9.24
N TYR A 676 20.02 11.83 10.10
CA TYR A 676 18.65 12.34 10.18
C TYR A 676 18.59 13.78 9.67
N GLN A 677 17.56 14.07 8.89
CA GLN A 677 17.18 15.45 8.57
C GLN A 677 16.27 15.99 9.66
N PHE A 678 16.29 17.28 9.89
CA PHE A 678 15.30 17.89 10.77
C PHE A 678 14.94 19.31 10.33
N THR A 679 13.73 19.72 10.70
CA THR A 679 13.26 21.10 10.59
C THR A 679 12.96 21.62 11.98
N PHE A 680 13.19 22.91 12.23
CA PHE A 680 12.91 23.51 13.52
C PHE A 680 12.01 24.74 13.38
N VAL A 681 11.21 25.00 14.41
CA VAL A 681 10.51 26.26 14.63
C VAL A 681 11.00 26.80 15.97
N TYR A 682 11.52 28.02 15.96
CA TYR A 682 11.91 28.74 17.17
C TYR A 682 10.71 29.54 17.68
N ARG A 683 10.36 29.36 18.96
CA ARG A 683 9.23 30.02 19.61
C ARG A 683 9.69 31.08 20.61
#